data_AF-A0A094JCB3-F1
#
_entry.id   AF-A0A094JCB3-F1
#
_cell.length_a   1.000
_cell.length_b   1.000
_cell.length_c   1.000
_cell.angle_alpha   90.00
_cell.angle_beta   90.00
_cell.angle_gamma   90.00
#
_symmetry.space_group_name_H-M   'P 1'
#
loop_
_entity.id
_entity.type
_entity.pdbx_description
1 polymer ?
#
loop_
_entity_poly.entity_id
_entity_poly.type
_entity_poly.pdbx_seq_one_letter_code
_entity_poly.pdbx_strand_id
1 'polypeptide(L)'
;MASLTSMSAFEEWFQKAASPGPEREIPSSVVLAVDRDGIIYTKSVGTQSENPTSPLVSKPISSDTVMWVASCTKLLTSISLLQLVERGLLSLDAPISSLIPELSDPSVFTGFNSASAPEFTKPEKEITVRMMMSHQSGVGYDIVHPYITKLRNLKSAAGDVVPDNLSWESQIQPLMAQPGTSWVYGANFELLSRLVERVSGASSLGAYMKEHIFDPLGITQATFHLASRPDMQGQIMDMSTRDVDGKVVPSALENWWKDRTFDSGGAGLYITPGEYAKVLRAILRNDGALLKPATMELLFEPQLGPEVQQTFESTLYYNGGVPVFSSGLPRSARTTQALGGTAGTLTSSNIEAVATNMLTLVMPKVYVHSGTGSAPAGYGTAEVKNLTLAAHSHLVVRYRLLTRTAVKFCSQLSSGDHHFGDGYTDKDGKLAIKPSMLGFISSCYQLGSVFSVPVAPYFNQRFGRRWSIMAGSLIMCAGALLQCFAQHVAMYIVARMILGFGIVLCIIAGSALIGELGHPKERSILTSLFNSSYFIGSIVASAITLRTVDIPNDWSWRVPSILQICPSVVQISLIYFLPESPRWLISKDRDDEAFAILVKYHAEGDADSILARAEMAQIKSTIAIELDHSKQSWRDMIRTPGMRRRVLIASMMGLFTQMSGNTLLSYYSSLLFGMMGYTTTFAKTRINLANNCWSLLTATITALVITRFKRRYMFMLSAGLMCTVFIAITVCFEKLGEAKAAGVKNGAAGIAALVFYFSYQPCYNIGNNALTYTYLVELFPYAERSRGIGVEQLFGKLGGFFSSNVNPIALDAISWKFLAIYCGWIFFELIFVYLFYPETQGRTLEELAFLFEDKALADQAVEAVEKQIHFGGKEDDDNRRESVAHVEA
;
A
#
# COMPACT_ATOMS: atom_id res chain seq x y z
N MET A 1 -17.73 14.81 -8.65
CA MET A 1 -18.15 13.41 -8.97
C MET A 1 -18.47 12.64 -7.69
N ALA A 2 -19.73 12.74 -7.26
CA ALA A 2 -20.35 11.94 -6.21
C ALA A 2 -21.01 10.71 -6.83
N SER A 3 -20.96 9.60 -6.10
CA SER A 3 -21.78 8.38 -6.17
C SER A 3 -22.42 8.00 -7.52
N LEU A 4 -21.88 6.95 -8.13
CA LEU A 4 -22.67 6.06 -8.96
C LEU A 4 -22.45 4.66 -8.38
N THR A 5 -23.48 4.07 -7.79
CA THR A 5 -23.38 2.81 -7.03
C THR A 5 -24.34 1.74 -7.55
N SER A 6 -24.89 1.96 -8.75
CA SER A 6 -25.71 1.01 -9.52
C SER A 6 -25.48 1.27 -11.02
N MET A 7 -25.77 0.30 -11.89
CA MET A 7 -25.74 0.51 -13.35
C MET A 7 -26.66 1.66 -13.76
N SER A 8 -27.80 1.82 -13.09
CA SER A 8 -28.69 2.96 -13.27
C SER A 8 -28.04 4.29 -12.89
N ALA A 9 -27.24 4.31 -11.82
CA ALA A 9 -26.50 5.50 -11.46
C ALA A 9 -25.39 5.77 -12.49
N PHE A 10 -24.63 4.75 -12.92
CA PHE A 10 -23.64 4.91 -14.00
C PHE A 10 -24.28 5.53 -15.24
N GLU A 11 -25.43 5.01 -15.65
CA GLU A 11 -26.19 5.55 -16.77
C GLU A 11 -26.69 6.97 -16.52
N GLU A 12 -27.13 7.30 -15.31
CA GLU A 12 -27.60 8.65 -14.96
C GLU A 12 -26.46 9.68 -15.02
N TRP A 13 -25.28 9.37 -14.48
CA TRP A 13 -24.12 10.25 -14.66
C TRP A 13 -23.62 10.24 -16.08
N PHE A 14 -23.59 9.10 -16.76
CA PHE A 14 -23.14 9.04 -18.14
C PHE A 14 -24.06 9.89 -19.03
N GLN A 15 -25.37 9.80 -18.78
CA GLN A 15 -26.38 10.66 -19.39
C GLN A 15 -26.08 12.14 -19.09
N LYS A 16 -25.87 12.49 -17.82
CA LYS A 16 -25.60 13.85 -17.37
C LYS A 16 -24.30 14.42 -17.94
N ALA A 17 -23.24 13.61 -17.98
CA ALA A 17 -21.90 13.99 -18.36
C ALA A 17 -21.73 14.11 -19.88
N ALA A 18 -22.47 13.35 -20.69
CA ALA A 18 -22.38 13.36 -22.15
C ALA A 18 -23.48 14.17 -22.86
N SER A 19 -24.58 14.50 -22.17
CA SER A 19 -25.66 15.31 -22.76
C SER A 19 -25.20 16.76 -22.98
N PRO A 20 -25.62 17.42 -24.07
CA PRO A 20 -25.39 18.84 -24.27
C PRO A 20 -25.96 19.67 -23.11
N GLY A 21 -25.14 20.52 -22.48
CA GLY A 21 -25.55 21.35 -21.35
C GLY A 21 -24.39 21.88 -20.50
N PRO A 22 -24.67 22.72 -19.49
CA PRO A 22 -23.66 23.31 -18.61
C PRO A 22 -22.96 22.29 -17.70
N GLU A 23 -23.58 21.14 -17.46
CA GLU A 23 -23.01 20.05 -16.65
C GLU A 23 -22.26 19.00 -17.48
N ARG A 24 -22.07 19.26 -18.78
CA ARG A 24 -21.40 18.36 -19.69
C ARG A 24 -19.91 18.26 -19.37
N GLU A 25 -19.45 17.04 -19.15
CA GLU A 25 -18.05 16.74 -18.85
C GLU A 25 -17.37 15.98 -20.01
N ILE A 26 -18.07 15.06 -20.67
CA ILE A 26 -17.61 14.29 -21.86
C ILE A 26 -18.27 14.76 -23.15
N PRO A 27 -17.59 14.63 -24.30
CA PRO A 27 -18.29 14.63 -25.58
C PRO A 27 -19.27 13.47 -25.64
N SER A 28 -20.00 13.42 -26.74
CA SER A 28 -20.86 12.28 -27.05
C SER A 28 -20.04 10.99 -27.12
N SER A 29 -20.59 9.93 -26.55
CA SER A 29 -19.84 8.70 -26.29
C SER A 29 -20.70 7.47 -26.43
N VAL A 30 -20.06 6.37 -26.82
CA VAL A 30 -20.64 5.03 -26.90
C VAL A 30 -19.84 4.13 -25.97
N VAL A 31 -20.55 3.44 -25.07
CA VAL A 31 -20.01 2.46 -24.13
C VAL A 31 -20.53 1.08 -24.54
N LEU A 32 -19.60 0.16 -24.77
CA LEU A 32 -19.89 -1.23 -25.11
C LEU A 32 -19.17 -2.17 -24.15
N ALA A 33 -19.86 -3.22 -23.70
CA ALA A 33 -19.22 -4.38 -23.09
C ALA A 33 -19.56 -5.64 -23.89
N VAL A 34 -18.54 -6.45 -24.15
CA VAL A 34 -18.58 -7.62 -25.03
C VAL A 34 -18.07 -8.84 -24.27
N ASP A 35 -18.75 -9.96 -24.38
CA ASP A 35 -18.27 -11.28 -23.97
C ASP A 35 -18.03 -12.19 -25.20
N ARG A 36 -17.73 -13.47 -24.98
CA ARG A 36 -17.53 -14.45 -26.07
C ARG A 36 -18.79 -14.68 -26.93
N ASP A 37 -19.97 -14.47 -26.35
CA ASP A 37 -21.27 -14.77 -26.94
C ASP A 37 -21.85 -13.56 -27.68
N GLY A 38 -21.51 -12.33 -27.26
CA GLY A 38 -21.89 -11.11 -27.97
C GLY A 38 -21.73 -9.83 -27.15
N ILE A 39 -22.43 -8.77 -27.57
CA ILE A 39 -22.51 -7.51 -26.82
C ILE A 39 -23.49 -7.72 -25.67
N ILE A 40 -23.03 -7.55 -24.43
CA ILE A 40 -23.85 -7.70 -23.21
C ILE A 40 -24.31 -6.36 -22.64
N TYR A 41 -23.69 -5.26 -23.07
CA TYR A 41 -24.08 -3.91 -22.70
C TYR A 41 -23.78 -2.93 -23.83
N THR A 42 -24.75 -2.06 -24.12
CA THR A 42 -24.57 -0.93 -25.03
C THR A 42 -25.32 0.28 -24.50
N LYS A 43 -24.63 1.43 -24.42
CA LYS A 43 -25.24 2.71 -24.09
C LYS A 43 -24.58 3.81 -24.90
N SER A 44 -25.40 4.63 -25.54
CA SER A 44 -24.96 5.76 -26.35
C SER A 44 -25.61 7.03 -25.82
N VAL A 45 -24.82 8.08 -25.58
CA VAL A 45 -25.32 9.37 -25.09
C VAL A 45 -24.66 10.51 -25.85
N GLY A 46 -25.48 11.46 -26.28
CA GLY A 46 -25.07 12.67 -26.98
C GLY A 46 -25.38 12.63 -28.47
N THR A 47 -24.80 13.56 -29.22
CA THR A 47 -25.06 13.79 -30.64
C THR A 47 -23.79 13.63 -31.46
N GLN A 48 -23.90 13.61 -32.78
CA GLN A 48 -22.77 13.38 -33.67
C GLN A 48 -21.95 14.65 -33.92
N SER A 49 -22.31 15.80 -33.34
CA SER A 49 -21.53 17.03 -33.45
C SER A 49 -21.75 18.01 -32.32
N GLU A 50 -20.69 18.74 -32.01
CA GLU A 50 -20.67 19.91 -31.12
C GLU A 50 -20.86 21.22 -31.86
N ASN A 51 -20.74 21.21 -33.19
CA ASN A 51 -20.81 22.41 -34.00
C ASN A 51 -22.28 22.82 -34.17
N PRO A 52 -22.72 23.98 -33.66
CA PRO A 52 -24.11 24.43 -33.78
C PRO A 52 -24.60 24.58 -35.22
N THR A 53 -23.67 24.70 -36.19
CA THR A 53 -23.96 24.84 -37.62
C THR A 53 -23.96 23.50 -38.37
N SER A 54 -23.50 22.42 -37.74
CA SER A 54 -23.43 21.10 -38.37
C SER A 54 -24.81 20.45 -38.45
N PRO A 55 -25.18 19.81 -39.57
CA PRO A 55 -26.41 19.02 -39.65
C PRO A 55 -26.41 17.81 -38.70
N LEU A 56 -25.25 17.46 -38.13
CA LEU A 56 -25.08 16.36 -37.19
C LEU A 56 -25.32 16.75 -35.72
N VAL A 57 -25.50 18.04 -35.41
CA VAL A 57 -25.63 18.55 -34.04
C VAL A 57 -26.85 18.00 -33.30
N SER A 58 -27.92 17.68 -34.04
CA SER A 58 -29.15 17.10 -33.51
C SER A 58 -29.25 15.59 -33.71
N LYS A 59 -28.31 14.98 -34.44
CA LYS A 59 -28.33 13.55 -34.76
C LYS A 59 -27.72 12.74 -33.60
N PRO A 60 -28.44 11.78 -32.98
CA PRO A 60 -27.91 10.99 -31.89
C PRO A 60 -26.72 10.11 -32.29
N ILE A 61 -25.78 9.91 -31.37
CA ILE A 61 -24.71 8.92 -31.52
C ILE A 61 -25.21 7.50 -31.21
N SER A 62 -24.65 6.49 -31.86
CA SER A 62 -25.01 5.07 -31.66
C SER A 62 -23.81 4.15 -31.88
N SER A 63 -23.97 2.85 -31.59
CA SER A 63 -22.97 1.81 -31.91
C SER A 63 -22.69 1.66 -33.41
N ASP A 64 -23.55 2.19 -34.27
CA ASP A 64 -23.41 2.17 -35.73
C ASP A 64 -22.86 3.49 -36.28
N THR A 65 -22.56 4.46 -35.42
CA THR A 65 -21.93 5.72 -35.84
C THR A 65 -20.48 5.45 -36.24
N VAL A 66 -20.09 5.89 -37.44
CA VAL A 66 -18.70 5.74 -37.91
C VAL A 66 -17.80 6.68 -37.13
N MET A 67 -16.75 6.11 -36.53
CA MET A 67 -15.77 6.83 -35.73
C MET A 67 -14.37 6.64 -36.31
N TRP A 68 -13.55 7.66 -36.12
CA TRP A 68 -12.11 7.54 -36.31
C TRP A 68 -11.50 6.98 -35.02
N VAL A 69 -10.79 5.85 -35.09
CA VAL A 69 -10.28 5.12 -33.92
C VAL A 69 -8.75 5.16 -33.84
N ALA A 70 -8.23 6.27 -33.30
CA ALA A 70 -6.81 6.44 -33.05
C ALA A 70 -6.30 5.47 -31.96
N SER A 71 -5.10 4.90 -32.14
CA SER A 71 -4.45 3.91 -31.26
C SER A 71 -5.16 2.56 -31.05
N CYS A 72 -6.48 2.47 -31.22
CA CYS A 72 -7.19 1.17 -31.30
C CYS A 72 -6.72 0.35 -32.52
N THR A 73 -6.31 1.03 -33.59
CA THR A 73 -5.77 0.42 -34.83
C THR A 73 -4.52 -0.43 -34.57
N LYS A 74 -3.74 -0.13 -33.51
CA LYS A 74 -2.52 -0.87 -33.16
C LYS A 74 -2.81 -2.33 -32.84
N LEU A 75 -3.92 -2.62 -32.16
CA LEU A 75 -4.32 -3.99 -31.84
C LEU A 75 -4.51 -4.83 -33.12
N LEU A 76 -5.19 -4.27 -34.12
CA LEU A 76 -5.41 -4.96 -35.40
C LEU A 76 -4.09 -5.12 -36.19
N THR A 77 -3.21 -4.13 -36.10
CA THR A 77 -1.87 -4.20 -36.72
C THR A 77 -1.02 -5.27 -36.04
N SER A 78 -1.08 -5.39 -34.72
CA SER A 78 -0.41 -6.44 -33.96
C SER A 78 -0.92 -7.83 -34.32
N ILE A 79 -2.25 -8.00 -34.46
CA ILE A 79 -2.84 -9.26 -34.95
C ILE A 79 -2.30 -9.59 -36.35
N SER A 80 -2.23 -8.59 -37.25
CA SER A 80 -1.71 -8.79 -38.61
C SER A 80 -0.25 -9.25 -38.62
N LEU A 81 0.60 -8.64 -37.80
CA LEU A 81 2.02 -9.03 -37.65
C LEU A 81 2.15 -10.44 -37.08
N LEU A 82 1.37 -10.78 -36.05
CA LEU A 82 1.40 -12.11 -35.44
C LEU A 82 0.87 -13.20 -36.39
N GLN A 83 -0.10 -12.91 -37.25
CA GLN A 83 -0.51 -13.82 -38.32
C GLN A 83 0.64 -14.12 -39.28
N LEU A 84 1.49 -13.13 -39.61
CA LEU A 84 2.68 -13.34 -40.44
C LEU A 84 3.75 -14.18 -39.71
N VAL A 85 3.87 -14.01 -38.39
CA VAL A 85 4.73 -14.86 -37.54
C VAL A 85 4.24 -16.31 -37.56
N GLU A 86 2.92 -16.56 -37.44
CA GLU A 86 2.37 -17.91 -37.51
C GLU A 86 2.56 -18.61 -38.85
N ARG A 87 2.64 -17.82 -39.93
CA ARG A 87 2.94 -18.30 -41.29
C ARG A 87 4.43 -18.51 -41.52
N GLY A 88 5.29 -18.18 -40.54
CA GLY A 88 6.74 -18.27 -40.66
C GLY A 88 7.37 -17.24 -41.59
N LEU A 89 6.62 -16.20 -41.96
CA LEU A 89 7.07 -15.13 -42.87
C LEU A 89 7.80 -14.00 -42.14
N LEU A 90 7.60 -13.91 -40.81
CA LEU A 90 8.16 -12.87 -39.97
C LEU A 90 8.69 -13.49 -38.67
N SER A 91 9.81 -12.97 -38.16
CA SER A 91 10.28 -13.25 -36.80
C SER A 91 10.24 -11.98 -35.96
N LEU A 92 9.75 -12.09 -34.72
CA LEU A 92 9.67 -10.96 -33.79
C LEU A 92 11.05 -10.40 -33.42
N ASP A 93 12.07 -11.26 -33.41
CA ASP A 93 13.42 -10.91 -32.99
C ASP A 93 14.35 -10.65 -34.19
N ALA A 94 13.80 -10.58 -35.41
CA ALA A 94 14.54 -10.18 -36.59
C ALA A 94 14.95 -8.70 -36.54
N PRO A 95 16.16 -8.33 -36.97
CA PRO A 95 16.58 -6.94 -37.13
C PRO A 95 15.71 -6.22 -38.15
N ILE A 96 15.14 -5.07 -37.77
CA ILE A 96 14.25 -4.32 -38.64
C ILE A 96 14.97 -3.80 -39.89
N SER A 97 16.27 -3.54 -39.81
CA SER A 97 17.10 -3.09 -40.93
C SER A 97 17.07 -4.04 -42.14
N SER A 98 16.87 -5.34 -41.90
CA SER A 98 16.73 -6.34 -42.97
C SER A 98 15.37 -6.32 -43.67
N LEU A 99 14.35 -5.73 -43.04
CA LEU A 99 12.96 -5.72 -43.50
C LEU A 99 12.50 -4.32 -43.95
N ILE A 100 13.08 -3.30 -43.34
CA ILE A 100 12.94 -1.88 -43.63
C ILE A 100 14.35 -1.28 -43.74
N PRO A 101 15.00 -1.37 -44.92
CA PRO A 101 16.34 -0.85 -45.15
C PRO A 101 16.49 0.64 -44.82
N GLU A 102 15.40 1.39 -44.87
CA GLU A 102 15.34 2.80 -44.50
C GLU A 102 15.64 3.07 -43.00
N LEU A 103 15.63 2.02 -42.16
CA LEU A 103 16.02 2.06 -40.75
C LEU A 103 17.38 1.38 -40.49
N SER A 104 18.24 1.26 -41.50
CA SER A 104 19.54 0.57 -41.38
C SER A 104 20.63 1.35 -40.64
N ASP A 105 20.56 2.70 -40.60
CA ASP A 105 21.52 3.56 -39.89
C ASP A 105 20.80 4.68 -39.11
N PRO A 106 20.04 4.35 -38.05
CA PRO A 106 19.35 5.37 -37.27
C PRO A 106 20.34 6.08 -36.33
N SER A 107 20.07 7.35 -36.02
CA SER A 107 20.82 8.12 -35.02
C SER A 107 20.00 8.26 -33.73
N VAL A 108 20.66 8.20 -32.57
CA VAL A 108 20.04 8.40 -31.25
C VAL A 108 20.31 9.83 -30.77
N PHE A 109 19.27 10.60 -30.49
CA PHE A 109 19.36 11.97 -29.97
C PHE A 109 19.75 11.97 -28.49
N THR A 110 20.82 12.71 -28.12
CA THR A 110 21.33 12.76 -26.73
C THR A 110 21.09 14.09 -26.03
N GLY A 111 20.70 15.14 -26.76
CA GLY A 111 20.41 16.45 -26.20
C GLY A 111 20.84 17.60 -27.11
N PHE A 112 20.83 18.81 -26.56
CA PHE A 112 21.39 20.00 -27.22
C PHE A 112 22.65 20.43 -26.46
N ASN A 113 23.70 20.79 -27.19
CA ASN A 113 24.93 21.32 -26.58
C ASN A 113 24.75 22.78 -26.11
N SER A 114 25.83 23.35 -25.55
CA SER A 114 25.84 24.74 -25.05
C SER A 114 25.52 25.80 -26.12
N ALA A 115 25.70 25.48 -27.40
CA ALA A 115 25.32 26.33 -28.53
C ALA A 115 23.89 26.06 -29.05
N SER A 116 23.08 25.28 -28.32
CA SER A 116 21.73 24.83 -28.73
C SER A 116 21.69 24.00 -30.01
N ALA A 117 22.83 23.43 -30.45
CA ALA A 117 22.88 22.49 -31.57
C ALA A 117 22.60 21.06 -31.09
N PRO A 118 21.88 20.23 -31.87
CA PRO A 118 21.53 18.88 -31.47
C PRO A 118 22.72 17.92 -31.54
N GLU A 119 22.83 17.01 -30.56
CA GLU A 119 23.86 15.97 -30.50
C GLU A 119 23.25 14.58 -30.69
N PHE A 120 24.03 13.70 -31.34
CA PHE A 120 23.61 12.35 -31.70
C PHE A 120 24.70 11.32 -31.41
N THR A 121 24.28 10.10 -31.14
CA THR A 121 25.13 8.91 -31.00
C THR A 121 24.59 7.77 -31.84
N LYS A 122 25.40 6.73 -32.08
CA LYS A 122 24.95 5.51 -32.75
C LYS A 122 24.16 4.61 -31.79
N PRO A 123 23.20 3.82 -32.32
CA PRO A 123 22.50 2.83 -31.53
C PRO A 123 23.47 1.73 -31.06
N GLU A 124 23.36 1.33 -29.80
CA GLU A 124 24.17 0.25 -29.22
C GLU A 124 23.64 -1.15 -29.57
N LYS A 125 22.36 -1.24 -29.96
CA LYS A 125 21.66 -2.47 -30.33
C LYS A 125 20.85 -2.26 -31.60
N GLU A 126 20.67 -3.33 -32.38
CA GLU A 126 19.74 -3.32 -33.50
C GLU A 126 18.29 -3.26 -33.02
N ILE A 127 17.45 -2.52 -33.76
CA ILE A 127 16.00 -2.46 -33.50
C ILE A 127 15.37 -3.75 -34.03
N THR A 128 14.55 -4.42 -33.23
CA THR A 128 13.78 -5.59 -33.65
C THR A 128 12.29 -5.29 -33.82
N VAL A 129 11.56 -6.16 -34.52
CA VAL A 129 10.09 -6.06 -34.66
C VAL A 129 9.41 -6.06 -33.28
N ARG A 130 9.85 -6.91 -32.35
CA ARG A 130 9.37 -6.98 -30.97
C ARG A 130 9.54 -5.65 -30.24
N MET A 131 10.70 -4.99 -30.39
CA MET A 131 10.95 -3.68 -29.78
C MET A 131 10.01 -2.62 -30.35
N MET A 132 9.73 -2.62 -31.66
CA MET A 132 8.77 -1.68 -32.25
C MET A 132 7.34 -1.91 -31.75
N MET A 133 6.88 -3.17 -31.72
CA MET A 133 5.54 -3.52 -31.24
C MET A 133 5.33 -3.17 -29.75
N SER A 134 6.40 -3.21 -28.96
CA SER A 134 6.40 -2.91 -27.52
C SER A 134 6.90 -1.50 -27.17
N HIS A 135 7.07 -0.61 -28.15
CA HIS A 135 7.53 0.77 -27.94
C HIS A 135 8.91 0.90 -27.24
N GLN A 136 9.80 -0.09 -27.44
CA GLN A 136 11.18 -0.12 -26.91
C GLN A 136 12.23 0.29 -27.96
N SER A 137 11.83 0.61 -29.19
CA SER A 137 12.76 0.93 -30.30
C SER A 137 13.46 2.30 -30.16
N GLY A 138 12.92 3.20 -29.33
CA GLY A 138 13.34 4.60 -29.24
C GLY A 138 12.65 5.54 -30.25
N VAL A 139 11.83 5.05 -31.18
CA VAL A 139 11.06 5.90 -32.10
C VAL A 139 10.00 6.70 -31.31
N GLY A 140 9.94 8.02 -31.49
CA GLY A 140 9.02 8.94 -30.80
C GLY A 140 7.98 9.60 -31.71
N TYR A 141 7.00 10.30 -31.12
CA TYR A 141 6.05 11.20 -31.82
C TYR A 141 6.30 12.67 -31.49
N ASP A 142 6.06 13.56 -32.45
CA ASP A 142 6.09 15.03 -32.27
C ASP A 142 5.06 15.53 -31.23
N ILE A 143 3.89 14.89 -31.16
CA ILE A 143 2.84 15.18 -30.17
C ILE A 143 3.24 14.84 -28.72
N VAL A 144 4.26 14.00 -28.51
CA VAL A 144 4.72 13.59 -27.16
C VAL A 144 6.09 14.17 -26.83
N HIS A 145 6.97 14.30 -27.82
CA HIS A 145 8.35 14.74 -27.63
C HIS A 145 8.60 16.10 -28.33
N PRO A 146 8.54 17.23 -27.59
CA PRO A 146 8.66 18.57 -28.17
C PRO A 146 10.03 18.83 -28.84
N TYR A 147 11.05 18.05 -28.50
CA TYR A 147 12.36 18.09 -29.16
C TYR A 147 12.29 17.68 -30.63
N ILE A 148 11.37 16.79 -31.02
CA ILE A 148 11.18 16.39 -32.42
C ILE A 148 10.72 17.61 -33.24
N THR A 149 9.78 18.39 -32.73
CA THR A 149 9.35 19.65 -33.37
C THR A 149 10.49 20.65 -33.48
N LYS A 150 11.31 20.79 -32.43
CA LYS A 150 12.50 21.66 -32.47
C LYS A 150 13.55 21.20 -33.49
N LEU A 151 13.81 19.90 -33.58
CA LEU A 151 14.71 19.31 -34.59
C LEU A 151 14.21 19.56 -36.01
N ARG A 152 12.90 19.39 -36.25
CA ARG A 152 12.26 19.69 -37.54
C ARG A 152 12.38 21.17 -37.91
N ASN A 153 12.15 22.07 -36.95
CA ASN A 153 12.30 23.51 -37.17
C ASN A 153 13.75 23.90 -37.51
N LEU A 154 14.74 23.28 -36.85
CA LEU A 154 16.16 23.51 -37.15
C LEU A 154 16.54 23.01 -38.56
N LYS A 155 16.05 21.83 -38.96
CA LYS A 155 16.19 21.34 -40.35
C LYS A 155 15.54 22.30 -41.35
N SER A 156 14.33 22.76 -41.07
CA SER A 156 13.64 23.75 -41.90
C SER A 156 14.45 25.04 -42.05
N ALA A 157 15.03 25.53 -40.96
CA ALA A 157 15.84 26.75 -40.95
C ALA A 157 17.18 26.56 -41.67
N ALA A 158 17.71 25.34 -41.73
CA ALA A 158 18.90 24.97 -42.49
C ALA A 158 18.62 24.78 -44.01
N GLY A 159 17.36 24.87 -44.43
CA GLY A 159 16.95 24.63 -45.82
C GLY A 159 16.80 23.14 -46.18
N ASP A 160 16.85 22.24 -45.20
CA ASP A 160 16.61 20.81 -45.41
C ASP A 160 15.13 20.53 -45.67
N VAL A 161 14.85 19.47 -46.43
CA VAL A 161 13.48 18.98 -46.62
C VAL A 161 12.93 18.49 -45.28
N VAL A 162 11.92 19.19 -44.74
CA VAL A 162 11.18 18.74 -43.56
C VAL A 162 10.09 17.78 -44.01
N PRO A 163 10.08 16.53 -43.52
CA PRO A 163 9.07 15.57 -43.94
C PRO A 163 7.65 16.00 -43.50
N ASP A 164 6.69 15.95 -44.42
CA ASP A 164 5.28 16.21 -44.12
C ASP A 164 4.70 15.19 -43.14
N ASN A 165 3.68 15.51 -42.34
CA ASN A 165 3.06 14.50 -41.47
C ASN A 165 2.11 13.53 -42.24
N LEU A 166 2.22 13.46 -43.58
CA LEU A 166 1.27 12.78 -44.47
C LEU A 166 1.80 11.45 -45.01
N SER A 167 3.11 11.35 -45.21
CA SER A 167 3.84 10.15 -45.66
C SER A 167 4.29 9.25 -44.50
N TRP A 168 4.72 8.02 -44.80
CA TRP A 168 5.26 7.11 -43.79
C TRP A 168 6.77 7.36 -43.59
N GLU A 169 7.47 7.79 -44.64
CA GLU A 169 8.89 8.16 -44.63
C GLU A 169 9.16 9.29 -43.63
N SER A 170 8.20 10.20 -43.45
CA SER A 170 8.30 11.29 -42.48
C SER A 170 8.26 10.87 -41.02
N GLN A 171 7.85 9.64 -40.76
CA GLN A 171 7.86 9.05 -39.43
C GLN A 171 9.27 8.54 -39.06
N ILE A 172 10.20 8.48 -40.02
CA ILE A 172 11.61 8.18 -39.76
C ILE A 172 12.28 9.43 -39.17
N GLN A 173 12.50 9.38 -37.87
CA GLN A 173 13.15 10.44 -37.08
C GLN A 173 14.29 9.83 -36.27
N PRO A 174 15.25 10.65 -35.79
CA PRO A 174 16.22 10.19 -34.80
C PRO A 174 15.52 9.53 -33.61
N LEU A 175 16.12 8.48 -33.06
CA LEU A 175 15.62 7.78 -31.88
C LEU A 175 15.75 8.69 -30.65
N MET A 176 14.72 8.75 -29.82
CA MET A 176 14.70 9.55 -28.59
C MET A 176 15.35 8.83 -27.40
N ALA A 177 15.66 7.54 -27.55
CA ALA A 177 16.36 6.72 -26.57
C ALA A 177 17.10 5.58 -27.27
N GLN A 178 18.06 4.97 -26.58
CA GLN A 178 18.73 3.76 -27.06
C GLN A 178 17.72 2.59 -27.17
N PRO A 179 17.79 1.77 -28.24
CA PRO A 179 16.91 0.62 -28.38
C PRO A 179 16.99 -0.33 -27.18
N GLY A 180 15.84 -0.60 -26.56
CA GLY A 180 15.68 -1.50 -25.41
C GLY A 180 16.02 -0.89 -24.05
N THR A 181 16.35 0.40 -23.95
CA THR A 181 16.68 1.03 -22.64
C THR A 181 15.51 1.79 -22.03
N SER A 182 14.57 2.26 -22.86
CA SER A 182 13.43 3.08 -22.43
C SER A 182 12.19 2.75 -23.25
N TRP A 183 11.02 2.97 -22.66
CA TRP A 183 9.74 2.94 -23.34
C TRP A 183 9.43 4.33 -23.91
N VAL A 184 9.27 4.40 -25.23
CA VAL A 184 9.05 5.65 -25.97
C VAL A 184 7.80 5.51 -26.82
N TYR A 185 6.75 6.27 -26.49
CA TYR A 185 5.55 6.30 -27.30
C TYR A 185 5.82 7.05 -28.61
N GLY A 186 5.67 6.36 -29.74
CA GLY A 186 6.08 6.90 -31.03
C GLY A 186 5.52 6.18 -32.23
N ALA A 187 5.92 6.65 -33.41
CA ALA A 187 5.40 6.26 -34.72
C ALA A 187 5.78 4.83 -35.19
N ASN A 188 5.96 3.91 -34.25
CA ASN A 188 6.35 2.53 -34.49
C ASN A 188 5.34 1.81 -35.39
N PHE A 189 4.05 2.02 -35.15
CA PHE A 189 2.99 1.27 -35.83
C PHE A 189 2.67 1.79 -37.24
N GLU A 190 3.10 3.01 -37.55
CA GLU A 190 3.13 3.57 -38.90
C GLU A 190 4.21 2.90 -39.74
N LEU A 191 5.35 2.58 -39.14
CA LEU A 191 6.43 1.86 -39.81
C LEU A 191 6.12 0.37 -39.92
N LEU A 192 5.49 -0.21 -38.88
CA LEU A 192 5.06 -1.61 -38.88
C LEU A 192 3.93 -1.88 -39.89
N SER A 193 3.11 -0.90 -40.28
CA SER A 193 2.13 -1.12 -41.35
C SER A 193 2.80 -1.41 -42.69
N ARG A 194 3.89 -0.70 -43.01
CA ARG A 194 4.73 -0.96 -44.19
C ARG A 194 5.40 -2.33 -44.12
N LEU A 195 5.77 -2.77 -42.92
CA LEU A 195 6.31 -4.12 -42.73
C LEU A 195 5.30 -5.20 -43.12
N VAL A 196 4.03 -5.06 -42.69
CA VAL A 196 2.96 -6.00 -43.06
C VAL A 196 2.81 -6.06 -44.57
N GLU A 197 2.76 -4.92 -45.24
CA GLU A 197 2.63 -4.85 -46.71
C GLU A 197 3.80 -5.53 -47.42
N ARG A 198 5.04 -5.24 -47.02
CA ARG A 198 6.25 -5.82 -47.64
C ARG A 198 6.35 -7.33 -47.45
N VAL A 199 6.07 -7.81 -46.24
CA VAL A 199 6.23 -9.23 -45.89
C VAL A 199 5.08 -10.09 -46.42
N SER A 200 3.87 -9.54 -46.45
CA SER A 200 2.69 -10.26 -46.96
C SER A 200 2.53 -10.17 -48.48
N GLY A 201 3.07 -9.13 -49.12
CA GLY A 201 2.80 -8.79 -50.52
C GLY A 201 1.44 -8.11 -50.74
N ALA A 202 0.70 -7.79 -49.67
CA ALA A 202 -0.57 -7.07 -49.80
C ALA A 202 -0.36 -5.65 -50.32
N SER A 203 -1.32 -5.15 -51.11
CA SER A 203 -1.26 -3.80 -51.68
C SER A 203 -1.30 -2.69 -50.63
N SER A 204 -1.92 -2.95 -49.48
CA SER A 204 -1.96 -2.05 -48.33
C SER A 204 -2.27 -2.83 -47.04
N LEU A 205 -2.01 -2.23 -45.88
CA LEU A 205 -2.39 -2.82 -44.58
C LEU A 205 -3.90 -3.06 -44.50
N GLY A 206 -4.71 -2.14 -45.00
CA GLY A 206 -6.17 -2.25 -45.07
C GLY A 206 -6.63 -3.41 -45.95
N ALA A 207 -5.95 -3.69 -47.07
CA ALA A 207 -6.23 -4.87 -47.90
C ALA A 207 -5.93 -6.17 -47.13
N TYR A 208 -4.79 -6.24 -46.44
CA TYR A 208 -4.43 -7.37 -45.60
C TYR A 208 -5.43 -7.58 -44.46
N MET A 209 -5.79 -6.52 -43.72
CA MET A 209 -6.78 -6.58 -42.66
C MET A 209 -8.16 -6.97 -43.20
N LYS A 210 -8.52 -6.51 -44.39
CA LYS A 210 -9.79 -6.91 -45.01
C LYS A 210 -9.86 -8.42 -45.21
N GLU A 211 -8.86 -8.99 -45.85
CA GLU A 211 -8.82 -10.42 -46.16
C GLU A 211 -8.71 -11.30 -44.89
N HIS A 212 -7.91 -10.89 -43.92
CA HIS A 212 -7.51 -11.77 -42.81
C HIS A 212 -8.11 -11.42 -41.44
N ILE A 213 -8.83 -10.29 -41.32
CA ILE A 213 -9.51 -9.87 -40.10
C ILE A 213 -10.96 -9.50 -40.38
N PHE A 214 -11.24 -8.64 -41.35
CA PHE A 214 -12.58 -8.10 -41.56
C PHE A 214 -13.53 -9.11 -42.19
N ASP A 215 -13.17 -9.69 -43.35
CA ASP A 215 -14.01 -10.66 -44.03
C ASP A 215 -14.28 -11.91 -43.17
N PRO A 216 -13.29 -12.51 -42.46
CA PRO A 216 -13.52 -13.63 -41.55
C PRO A 216 -14.47 -13.32 -40.39
N LEU A 217 -14.49 -12.07 -39.92
CA LEU A 217 -15.37 -11.63 -38.83
C LEU A 217 -16.69 -11.02 -39.33
N GLY A 218 -16.89 -10.94 -40.64
CA GLY A 218 -18.05 -10.27 -41.24
C GLY A 218 -18.11 -8.78 -40.92
N ILE A 219 -16.95 -8.12 -40.85
CA ILE A 219 -16.84 -6.67 -40.66
C ILE A 219 -16.98 -5.96 -42.00
N THR A 220 -18.03 -5.14 -42.12
CA THR A 220 -18.34 -4.46 -43.40
C THR A 220 -18.08 -2.96 -43.35
N GLN A 221 -18.19 -2.32 -42.18
CA GLN A 221 -18.01 -0.87 -42.02
C GLN A 221 -16.67 -0.53 -41.37
N ALA A 222 -15.57 -0.85 -42.06
CA ALA A 222 -14.22 -0.46 -41.68
C ALA A 222 -13.43 0.02 -42.91
N THR A 223 -12.66 1.10 -42.79
CA THR A 223 -11.76 1.59 -43.84
C THR A 223 -10.68 2.52 -43.29
N PHE A 224 -9.50 2.55 -43.91
CA PHE A 224 -8.49 3.58 -43.67
C PHE A 224 -8.74 4.84 -44.52
N HIS A 225 -9.46 4.70 -45.64
CA HIS A 225 -9.71 5.77 -46.60
C HIS A 225 -11.21 6.02 -46.77
N LEU A 226 -11.77 6.96 -45.99
CA LEU A 226 -13.20 7.32 -46.10
C LEU A 226 -13.62 7.77 -47.49
N ALA A 227 -12.72 8.41 -48.25
CA ALA A 227 -12.98 8.82 -49.63
C ALA A 227 -13.45 7.65 -50.52
N SER A 228 -12.98 6.43 -50.24
CA SER A 228 -13.33 5.20 -50.97
C SER A 228 -14.64 4.54 -50.54
N ARG A 229 -15.30 5.02 -49.47
CA ARG A 229 -16.49 4.42 -48.86
C ARG A 229 -17.66 5.40 -48.76
N PRO A 230 -18.39 5.66 -49.87
CA PRO A 230 -19.54 6.58 -49.88
C PRO A 230 -20.61 6.21 -48.84
N ASP A 231 -20.78 4.91 -48.58
CA ASP A 231 -21.70 4.38 -47.59
C ASP A 231 -21.34 4.78 -46.14
N MET A 232 -20.06 5.06 -45.86
CA MET A 232 -19.57 5.50 -44.54
C MET A 232 -19.41 7.04 -44.42
N GLN A 233 -19.25 7.75 -45.54
CA GLN A 233 -18.99 9.21 -45.54
C GLN A 233 -20.11 10.03 -44.89
N GLY A 234 -21.38 9.65 -45.07
CA GLY A 234 -22.52 10.34 -44.45
C GLY A 234 -22.77 9.97 -42.98
N GLN A 235 -21.93 9.10 -42.41
CA GLN A 235 -22.13 8.50 -41.09
C GLN A 235 -21.01 8.84 -40.10
N ILE A 236 -19.94 9.52 -40.55
CA ILE A 236 -18.87 9.96 -39.65
C ILE A 236 -19.35 11.11 -38.79
N MET A 237 -19.19 10.97 -37.47
CA MET A 237 -19.44 12.07 -36.54
C MET A 237 -18.35 13.15 -36.62
N ASP A 238 -18.67 14.39 -36.26
CA ASP A 238 -17.70 15.49 -36.20
C ASP A 238 -16.68 15.30 -35.07
N MET A 239 -15.56 16.01 -35.14
CA MET A 239 -14.52 16.00 -34.11
C MET A 239 -14.72 17.12 -33.08
N SER A 240 -14.37 16.82 -31.84
CA SER A 240 -14.36 17.79 -30.75
C SER A 240 -12.96 17.88 -30.13
N THR A 241 -12.64 19.04 -29.57
CA THR A 241 -11.44 19.28 -28.76
C THR A 241 -11.85 19.85 -27.41
N ARG A 242 -10.91 19.98 -26.48
CA ARG A 242 -11.08 20.86 -25.32
C ARG A 242 -10.40 22.20 -25.58
N ASP A 243 -11.04 23.26 -25.11
CA ASP A 243 -10.42 24.58 -25.02
C ASP A 243 -9.54 24.69 -23.76
N VAL A 244 -8.93 25.86 -23.56
CA VAL A 244 -8.06 26.14 -22.41
C VAL A 244 -8.79 25.99 -21.08
N ASP A 245 -10.09 26.27 -21.02
CA ASP A 245 -10.91 26.13 -19.82
C ASP A 245 -11.40 24.70 -19.61
N GLY A 246 -10.96 23.76 -20.47
CA GLY A 246 -11.30 22.34 -20.41
C GLY A 246 -12.71 22.03 -20.92
N LYS A 247 -13.42 22.99 -21.53
CA LYS A 247 -14.76 22.80 -22.09
C LYS A 247 -14.68 22.10 -23.43
N VAL A 248 -15.65 21.23 -23.71
CA VAL A 248 -15.77 20.56 -25.02
C VAL A 248 -16.22 21.58 -26.07
N VAL A 249 -15.44 21.73 -27.14
CA VAL A 249 -15.71 22.65 -28.25
C VAL A 249 -15.52 21.92 -29.59
N PRO A 250 -16.14 22.39 -30.69
CA PRO A 250 -15.86 21.88 -32.03
C PRO A 250 -14.36 21.92 -32.33
N SER A 251 -13.83 20.85 -32.91
CA SER A 251 -12.43 20.86 -33.33
C SER A 251 -12.30 21.66 -34.61
N ALA A 252 -11.42 22.67 -34.61
CA ALA A 252 -10.96 23.33 -35.84
C ALA A 252 -10.12 22.39 -36.72
N LEU A 253 -9.73 21.24 -36.17
CA LEU A 253 -9.02 20.18 -36.87
C LEU A 253 -10.05 19.35 -37.62
N GLU A 254 -10.60 19.93 -38.70
CA GLU A 254 -11.27 19.11 -39.68
C GLU A 254 -10.25 18.15 -40.26
N ASN A 255 -10.34 16.89 -39.81
CA ASN A 255 -9.86 15.74 -40.57
C ASN A 255 -8.37 15.75 -40.96
N TRP A 256 -7.47 16.14 -40.05
CA TRP A 256 -6.01 16.07 -40.24
C TRP A 256 -5.47 14.70 -40.71
N TRP A 257 -6.30 13.66 -40.64
CA TRP A 257 -6.00 12.28 -41.01
C TRP A 257 -6.54 11.84 -42.37
N LYS A 258 -7.39 12.64 -43.05
CA LYS A 258 -8.02 12.24 -44.32
C LYS A 258 -7.07 12.22 -45.52
N ASP A 259 -5.98 12.99 -45.48
CA ASP A 259 -5.07 13.21 -46.61
C ASP A 259 -3.79 12.36 -46.56
N ARG A 260 -3.72 11.37 -45.66
CA ARG A 260 -2.57 10.44 -45.61
C ARG A 260 -2.57 9.53 -46.83
N THR A 261 -1.39 9.35 -47.40
CA THR A 261 -1.17 8.54 -48.61
C THR A 261 -0.93 7.05 -48.31
N PHE A 262 -1.02 6.65 -47.04
CA PHE A 262 -0.77 5.28 -46.59
C PHE A 262 -1.69 4.87 -45.44
N ASP A 263 -1.84 3.56 -45.25
CA ASP A 263 -2.61 2.98 -44.14
C ASP A 263 -1.79 3.04 -42.84
N SER A 264 -2.16 3.96 -41.93
CA SER A 264 -1.50 4.07 -40.63
C SER A 264 -1.99 3.02 -39.65
N GLY A 265 -1.14 2.03 -39.36
CA GLY A 265 -1.41 1.02 -38.34
C GLY A 265 -1.50 1.59 -36.91
N GLY A 266 -0.97 2.80 -36.68
CA GLY A 266 -0.97 3.45 -35.38
C GLY A 266 -2.23 4.23 -35.05
N ALA A 267 -2.86 4.86 -36.05
CA ALA A 267 -3.88 5.87 -35.82
C ALA A 267 -4.92 6.03 -36.94
N GLY A 268 -4.92 5.20 -37.99
CA GLY A 268 -5.61 5.53 -39.24
C GLY A 268 -6.90 4.78 -39.59
N LEU A 269 -7.63 4.14 -38.67
CA LEU A 269 -8.85 3.37 -39.01
C LEU A 269 -10.14 4.14 -38.73
N TYR A 270 -11.10 4.05 -39.67
CA TYR A 270 -12.49 4.43 -39.49
C TYR A 270 -13.36 3.17 -39.38
N ILE A 271 -14.10 3.03 -38.29
CA ILE A 271 -14.93 1.86 -37.99
C ILE A 271 -16.06 2.25 -37.05
N THR A 272 -17.15 1.49 -37.03
CA THR A 272 -18.20 1.65 -36.02
C THR A 272 -17.84 0.90 -34.73
N PRO A 273 -18.28 1.38 -33.54
CA PRO A 273 -18.09 0.64 -32.30
C PRO A 273 -18.64 -0.80 -32.35
N GLY A 274 -19.78 -1.02 -33.00
CA GLY A 274 -20.38 -2.34 -33.18
C GLY A 274 -19.55 -3.29 -34.04
N GLU A 275 -18.89 -2.77 -35.08
CA GLU A 275 -17.97 -3.57 -35.90
C GLU A 275 -16.67 -3.88 -35.16
N TYR A 276 -16.12 -2.93 -34.41
CA TYR A 276 -14.93 -3.16 -33.59
C TYR A 276 -15.18 -4.19 -32.47
N ALA A 277 -16.39 -4.24 -31.93
CA ALA A 277 -16.80 -5.26 -30.95
C ALA A 277 -16.67 -6.70 -31.49
N LYS A 278 -16.79 -6.92 -32.81
CA LYS A 278 -16.58 -8.24 -33.41
C LYS A 278 -15.12 -8.72 -33.27
N VAL A 279 -14.15 -7.80 -33.37
CA VAL A 279 -12.73 -8.10 -33.12
C VAL A 279 -12.51 -8.48 -31.66
N LEU A 280 -13.06 -7.71 -30.73
CA LEU A 280 -12.96 -8.00 -29.28
C LEU A 280 -13.58 -9.35 -28.93
N ARG A 281 -14.74 -9.66 -29.52
CA ARG A 281 -15.40 -10.96 -29.35
C ARG A 281 -14.54 -12.11 -29.87
N ALA A 282 -13.92 -11.96 -31.03
CA ALA A 282 -13.05 -12.99 -31.61
C ALA A 282 -11.81 -13.26 -30.74
N ILE A 283 -11.23 -12.21 -30.15
CA ILE A 283 -10.17 -12.32 -29.15
C ILE A 283 -10.63 -13.14 -27.94
N LEU A 284 -11.82 -12.82 -27.39
CA LEU A 284 -12.38 -13.52 -26.22
C LEU A 284 -12.74 -14.98 -26.49
N ARG A 285 -13.17 -15.30 -27.71
CA ARG A 285 -13.47 -16.68 -28.11
C ARG A 285 -12.21 -17.53 -28.21
N ASN A 286 -11.10 -16.93 -28.64
CA ASN A 286 -9.80 -17.59 -28.82
C ASN A 286 -9.91 -18.94 -29.55
N ASP A 287 -10.76 -19.02 -30.57
CA ASP A 287 -11.11 -20.25 -31.28
C ASP A 287 -10.29 -20.48 -32.56
N GLY A 288 -9.20 -19.72 -32.74
CA GLY A 288 -8.34 -19.81 -33.91
C GLY A 288 -8.75 -18.92 -35.09
N ALA A 289 -9.88 -18.18 -34.99
CA ALA A 289 -10.37 -17.36 -36.10
C ALA A 289 -9.43 -16.19 -36.48
N LEU A 290 -8.71 -15.62 -35.51
CA LEU A 290 -7.75 -14.51 -35.74
C LEU A 290 -6.30 -14.94 -35.61
N LEU A 291 -5.98 -15.67 -34.55
CA LEU A 291 -4.66 -16.20 -34.21
C LEU A 291 -4.84 -17.58 -33.57
N LYS A 292 -3.85 -18.45 -33.67
CA LYS A 292 -3.80 -19.69 -32.88
C LYS A 292 -3.74 -19.34 -31.39
N PRO A 293 -4.27 -20.20 -30.50
CA PRO A 293 -4.34 -19.92 -29.06
C PRO A 293 -3.00 -19.51 -28.42
N ALA A 294 -1.90 -20.18 -28.76
CA ALA A 294 -0.57 -19.84 -28.23
C ALA A 294 -0.10 -18.44 -28.64
N THR A 295 -0.40 -18.01 -29.86
CA THR A 295 -0.06 -16.68 -30.37
C THR A 295 -1.00 -15.61 -29.79
N MET A 296 -2.25 -15.97 -29.49
CA MET A 296 -3.17 -15.09 -28.76
C MET A 296 -2.67 -14.83 -27.33
N GLU A 297 -2.10 -15.82 -26.66
CA GLU A 297 -1.45 -15.61 -25.35
C GLU A 297 -0.26 -14.66 -25.47
N LEU A 298 0.59 -14.85 -26.48
CA LEU A 298 1.73 -13.98 -26.78
C LEU A 298 1.31 -12.52 -27.07
N LEU A 299 0.13 -12.29 -27.66
CA LEU A 299 -0.43 -10.95 -27.88
C LEU A 299 -0.59 -10.17 -26.57
N PHE A 300 -0.88 -10.85 -25.46
CA PHE A 300 -1.10 -10.24 -24.13
C PHE A 300 0.07 -10.45 -23.16
N GLU A 301 1.11 -11.17 -23.56
CA GLU A 301 2.28 -11.44 -22.73
C GLU A 301 3.08 -10.15 -22.45
N PRO A 302 3.42 -9.85 -21.19
CA PRO A 302 4.30 -8.73 -20.83
C PRO A 302 5.64 -8.75 -21.58
N GLN A 303 5.99 -7.63 -22.23
CA GLN A 303 7.23 -7.51 -23.02
C GLN A 303 8.32 -6.65 -22.36
N LEU A 304 8.04 -6.01 -21.22
CA LEU A 304 8.95 -5.05 -20.59
C LEU A 304 9.75 -5.68 -19.45
N GLY A 305 11.07 -5.49 -19.46
CA GLY A 305 11.94 -5.74 -18.30
C GLY A 305 11.82 -4.64 -17.23
N PRO A 306 12.33 -4.85 -16.01
CA PRO A 306 12.14 -3.92 -14.88
C PRO A 306 12.55 -2.46 -15.13
N GLU A 307 13.65 -2.24 -15.86
CA GLU A 307 14.17 -0.90 -16.16
C GLU A 307 13.27 -0.14 -17.16
N VAL A 308 12.91 -0.80 -18.27
CA VAL A 308 12.01 -0.22 -19.28
C VAL A 308 10.60 -0.04 -18.70
N GLN A 309 10.14 -0.97 -17.87
CA GLN A 309 8.88 -0.91 -17.14
C GLN A 309 8.76 0.37 -16.29
N GLN A 310 9.85 0.81 -15.65
CA GLN A 310 9.87 2.07 -14.90
C GLN A 310 9.68 3.29 -15.80
N THR A 311 10.28 3.31 -16.99
CA THR A 311 10.12 4.41 -17.96
C THR A 311 8.73 4.42 -18.58
N PHE A 312 8.15 3.24 -18.85
CA PHE A 312 6.77 3.07 -19.29
C PHE A 312 5.78 3.64 -18.25
N GLU A 313 5.92 3.22 -16.99
CA GLU A 313 5.10 3.74 -15.89
C GLU A 313 5.28 5.25 -15.72
N SER A 314 6.52 5.76 -15.85
CA SER A 314 6.76 7.20 -15.78
C SER A 314 6.06 7.97 -16.89
N THR A 315 5.97 7.41 -18.11
CA THR A 315 5.34 8.05 -19.27
C THR A 315 3.82 7.95 -19.21
N LEU A 316 3.30 6.79 -18.79
CA LEU A 316 1.87 6.58 -18.50
C LEU A 316 1.33 7.58 -17.47
N TYR A 317 2.18 7.97 -16.52
CA TYR A 317 1.79 8.73 -15.34
C TYR A 317 2.51 10.08 -15.18
N TYR A 318 3.12 10.61 -16.25
CA TYR A 318 3.87 11.87 -16.28
C TYR A 318 2.96 13.10 -16.06
N ASN A 319 3.52 14.17 -15.48
CA ASN A 319 2.78 15.29 -14.88
C ASN A 319 3.06 16.66 -15.56
N GLY A 320 3.19 16.69 -16.89
CA GLY A 320 3.51 17.94 -17.63
C GLY A 320 3.04 17.99 -19.09
N GLY A 321 2.31 16.97 -19.55
CA GLY A 321 1.73 16.88 -20.89
C GLY A 321 0.58 15.89 -20.81
N VAL A 322 -0.49 16.19 -21.54
CA VAL A 322 -1.81 15.52 -21.52
C VAL A 322 -1.72 14.04 -21.07
N PRO A 323 -2.40 13.62 -19.97
CA PRO A 323 -2.31 12.23 -19.48
C PRO A 323 -3.16 11.29 -20.37
N VAL A 324 -2.79 11.15 -21.64
CA VAL A 324 -3.57 10.43 -22.66
C VAL A 324 -3.54 8.92 -22.45
N PHE A 325 -2.46 8.38 -21.86
CA PHE A 325 -2.17 6.94 -21.91
C PHE A 325 -2.68 6.14 -20.71
N SER A 326 -2.84 6.76 -19.54
CA SER A 326 -3.22 6.02 -18.32
C SER A 326 -4.65 5.46 -18.38
N SER A 327 -5.51 5.93 -19.29
CA SER A 327 -6.91 5.50 -19.42
C SER A 327 -7.68 5.46 -18.09
N GLY A 328 -7.28 6.29 -17.12
CA GLY A 328 -7.86 6.26 -15.78
C GLY A 328 -7.56 5.01 -14.94
N LEU A 329 -6.63 4.16 -15.39
CA LEU A 329 -6.14 3.02 -14.61
C LEU A 329 -5.48 3.54 -13.33
N PRO A 330 -5.89 3.04 -12.16
CA PRO A 330 -5.24 3.42 -10.91
C PRO A 330 -3.77 3.00 -10.97
N ARG A 331 -2.85 3.80 -10.44
CA ARG A 331 -1.40 3.46 -10.36
C ARG A 331 -1.11 2.15 -9.59
N SER A 332 -2.11 1.56 -8.94
CA SER A 332 -2.05 0.23 -8.31
C SER A 332 -2.28 -0.92 -9.29
N ALA A 333 -2.84 -0.66 -10.47
CA ALA A 333 -2.93 -1.64 -11.53
C ALA A 333 -1.50 -1.87 -12.04
N ARG A 334 -0.99 -3.10 -11.87
CA ARG A 334 0.21 -3.53 -12.58
C ARG A 334 -0.12 -3.43 -14.06
N THR A 335 0.43 -2.43 -14.73
CA THR A 335 0.28 -2.22 -16.16
C THR A 335 1.64 -2.45 -16.78
N THR A 336 1.70 -3.14 -17.89
CA THR A 336 2.90 -3.37 -18.67
C THR A 336 2.55 -3.21 -20.15
N GLN A 337 3.54 -3.21 -21.03
CA GLN A 337 3.29 -3.23 -22.46
C GLN A 337 3.35 -4.68 -22.95
N ALA A 338 2.28 -5.15 -23.59
CA ALA A 338 2.26 -6.37 -24.37
C ALA A 338 2.31 -6.04 -25.87
N LEU A 339 2.39 -7.07 -26.72
CA LEU A 339 2.42 -6.89 -28.17
C LEU A 339 1.10 -6.34 -28.73
N GLY A 340 -0.03 -6.64 -28.10
CA GLY A 340 -1.36 -6.11 -28.45
C GLY A 340 -1.66 -4.71 -27.94
N GLY A 341 -0.73 -4.09 -27.21
CA GLY A 341 -0.93 -2.79 -26.55
C GLY A 341 -0.60 -2.83 -25.06
N THR A 342 -0.97 -1.78 -24.33
CA THR A 342 -0.86 -1.74 -22.87
C THR A 342 -1.70 -2.86 -22.26
N ALA A 343 -1.06 -3.83 -21.62
CA ALA A 343 -1.70 -4.93 -20.92
C ALA A 343 -1.61 -4.71 -19.41
N GLY A 344 -2.70 -4.95 -18.67
CA GLY A 344 -2.61 -5.08 -17.22
C GLY A 344 -1.98 -6.43 -16.86
N THR A 345 -0.86 -6.46 -16.13
CA THR A 345 -0.35 -7.72 -15.56
C THR A 345 -1.16 -8.08 -14.31
N LEU A 346 -2.17 -8.91 -14.52
CA LEU A 346 -2.72 -9.78 -13.51
C LEU A 346 -1.67 -10.86 -13.22
N THR A 347 -1.25 -11.01 -11.95
CA THR A 347 -0.32 -12.08 -11.52
C THR A 347 -0.96 -13.45 -11.72
N SER A 348 -0.18 -14.53 -11.78
CA SER A 348 -0.61 -15.93 -12.00
C SER A 348 -1.71 -16.48 -11.06
N SER A 349 -2.11 -15.74 -10.02
CA SER A 349 -3.34 -15.97 -9.25
C SER A 349 -4.62 -15.53 -9.96
N ASN A 350 -4.53 -14.90 -11.14
CA ASN A 350 -5.62 -14.30 -11.91
C ASN A 350 -5.53 -14.63 -13.42
N ILE A 351 -4.97 -15.78 -13.80
CA ILE A 351 -5.02 -16.27 -15.20
C ILE A 351 -6.47 -16.45 -15.70
N GLU A 352 -7.44 -16.56 -14.79
CA GLU A 352 -8.87 -16.55 -15.13
C GLU A 352 -9.42 -15.15 -15.51
N ALA A 353 -8.70 -14.04 -15.34
CA ALA A 353 -9.27 -12.71 -15.60
C ALA A 353 -8.95 -12.12 -16.99
N VAL A 354 -8.03 -12.73 -17.77
CA VAL A 354 -7.99 -12.53 -19.24
C VAL A 354 -8.81 -13.62 -19.96
N ALA A 355 -9.23 -14.65 -19.23
CA ALA A 355 -10.05 -15.75 -19.72
C ALA A 355 -11.29 -16.02 -18.85
N THR A 356 -12.06 -14.97 -18.50
CA THR A 356 -13.49 -15.15 -18.14
C THR A 356 -14.31 -13.91 -18.53
N ASN A 357 -14.63 -13.82 -19.81
CA ASN A 357 -15.86 -13.24 -20.38
C ASN A 357 -16.16 -11.72 -20.31
N MET A 358 -15.20 -10.78 -20.33
CA MET A 358 -15.56 -9.37 -20.60
C MET A 358 -14.42 -8.48 -21.11
N LEU A 359 -14.63 -7.80 -22.25
CA LEU A 359 -13.84 -6.64 -22.71
C LEU A 359 -14.75 -5.41 -22.78
N THR A 360 -14.35 -4.30 -22.16
CA THR A 360 -15.10 -3.05 -22.16
C THR A 360 -14.40 -2.00 -23.02
N LEU A 361 -15.15 -1.43 -23.96
CA LEU A 361 -14.69 -0.39 -24.87
C LEU A 361 -15.46 0.91 -24.60
N VAL A 362 -14.73 1.98 -24.30
CA VAL A 362 -15.26 3.35 -24.26
C VAL A 362 -14.55 4.13 -25.34
N MET A 363 -15.30 4.62 -26.34
CA MET A 363 -14.74 5.44 -27.42
C MET A 363 -15.16 6.90 -27.27
N PRO A 364 -14.42 7.73 -26.51
CA PRO A 364 -14.62 9.18 -26.52
C PRO A 364 -13.84 9.81 -27.70
N LYS A 365 -14.49 10.69 -28.47
CA LYS A 365 -13.85 11.38 -29.60
C LYS A 365 -13.38 12.80 -29.20
N VAL A 366 -12.24 12.91 -28.52
CA VAL A 366 -11.56 14.18 -28.22
C VAL A 366 -10.15 14.16 -28.79
N TYR A 367 -9.79 15.17 -29.56
CA TYR A 367 -8.39 15.48 -29.88
C TYR A 367 -7.92 16.63 -28.97
N VAL A 368 -6.71 16.54 -28.41
CA VAL A 368 -6.13 17.65 -27.63
C VAL A 368 -4.96 18.21 -28.42
N HIS A 369 -5.07 19.46 -28.89
CA HIS A 369 -4.01 20.13 -29.62
C HIS A 369 -3.18 21.00 -28.65
N SER A 370 -1.90 20.68 -28.47
CA SER A 370 -0.93 21.61 -27.88
C SER A 370 -0.51 22.60 -28.97
N GLY A 371 -1.17 23.75 -29.03
CA GLY A 371 -0.83 24.79 -29.99
C GLY A 371 0.61 25.27 -29.83
N THR A 372 1.42 25.14 -30.89
CA THR A 372 2.62 25.94 -31.09
C THR A 372 2.42 26.80 -32.33
N GLY A 373 1.70 27.91 -32.16
CA GLY A 373 1.64 29.03 -33.09
C GLY A 373 2.16 30.28 -32.37
N SER A 374 3.19 30.89 -32.93
CA SER A 374 3.90 32.11 -32.48
C SER A 374 3.04 33.18 -31.75
N ALA A 375 3.34 33.50 -30.47
CA ALA A 375 3.29 34.83 -29.79
C ALA A 375 3.61 34.66 -28.26
N PRO A 376 3.90 35.72 -27.45
CA PRO A 376 5.03 35.77 -26.52
C PRO A 376 4.70 35.40 -25.06
N ALA A 377 5.76 35.33 -24.26
CA ALA A 377 5.82 34.98 -22.84
C ALA A 377 4.62 35.41 -21.97
N GLY A 378 4.09 34.44 -21.23
CA GLY A 378 3.30 34.67 -20.00
C GLY A 378 1.83 34.28 -20.09
N TYR A 379 1.49 32.99 -20.04
CA TYR A 379 0.12 32.54 -19.74
C TYR A 379 0.13 31.21 -18.98
N GLY A 380 -0.63 31.19 -17.87
CA GLY A 380 -0.73 30.08 -16.92
C GLY A 380 -1.54 28.89 -17.47
N THR A 381 -1.14 27.70 -17.06
CA THR A 381 -1.71 26.42 -17.49
C THR A 381 -3.05 26.16 -16.80
N ALA A 382 -4.12 26.12 -17.59
CA ALA A 382 -5.45 25.67 -17.17
C ALA A 382 -5.61 24.15 -17.35
N GLU A 383 -6.33 23.51 -16.41
CA GLU A 383 -6.46 22.06 -16.26
C GLU A 383 -7.28 21.38 -17.38
N VAL A 384 -6.64 20.51 -18.17
CA VAL A 384 -7.32 19.62 -19.12
C VAL A 384 -7.79 18.35 -18.39
N LYS A 385 -9.11 18.15 -18.28
CA LYS A 385 -9.76 17.00 -17.62
C LYS A 385 -9.77 15.74 -18.49
N ASN A 386 -9.25 14.62 -17.96
CA ASN A 386 -9.24 13.29 -18.57
C ASN A 386 -10.44 12.41 -18.18
N LEU A 387 -10.89 11.53 -19.09
CA LEU A 387 -12.26 10.98 -19.04
C LEU A 387 -12.47 9.49 -19.35
N THR A 388 -11.48 8.64 -19.13
CA THR A 388 -11.61 7.19 -19.39
C THR A 388 -11.97 6.37 -18.14
N LEU A 389 -12.06 6.98 -16.95
CA LEU A 389 -12.25 6.26 -15.68
C LEU A 389 -13.63 5.60 -15.55
N ALA A 390 -14.66 6.07 -16.23
CA ALA A 390 -16.04 5.80 -15.80
C ALA A 390 -16.56 4.38 -16.04
N ALA A 391 -16.02 3.63 -17.01
CA ALA A 391 -16.48 2.26 -17.24
C ALA A 391 -15.74 1.20 -16.42
N HIS A 392 -14.49 1.46 -16.01
CA HIS A 392 -13.68 0.51 -15.23
C HIS A 392 -13.70 0.77 -13.72
N SER A 393 -14.10 1.96 -13.27
CA SER A 393 -13.99 2.37 -11.86
C SER A 393 -15.19 2.02 -10.99
N HIS A 394 -16.14 1.22 -11.48
CA HIS A 394 -17.27 0.76 -10.66
C HIS A 394 -16.97 -0.42 -9.74
N LEU A 395 -15.74 -0.93 -9.71
CA LEU A 395 -15.40 -2.04 -8.82
C LEU A 395 -14.61 -1.67 -7.56
N VAL A 396 -14.10 -0.45 -7.38
CA VAL A 396 -13.25 -0.20 -6.21
C VAL A 396 -13.29 1.23 -5.68
N VAL A 397 -13.43 1.33 -4.35
CA VAL A 397 -13.10 2.46 -3.45
C VAL A 397 -14.17 3.54 -3.20
N ARG A 398 -14.53 3.70 -1.91
CA ARG A 398 -14.30 5.00 -1.20
C ARG A 398 -14.27 4.93 0.33
N TYR A 399 -13.06 5.10 0.86
CA TYR A 399 -12.69 5.61 2.19
C TYR A 399 -12.46 7.14 2.12
N ARG A 400 -13.07 7.94 3.00
CA ARG A 400 -12.63 9.32 3.32
C ARG A 400 -13.01 9.64 4.77
N LEU A 401 -12.02 9.75 5.69
CA LEU A 401 -11.93 10.81 6.73
C LEU A 401 -10.85 10.64 7.82
N LEU A 402 -10.48 9.46 8.35
CA LEU A 402 -9.29 9.37 9.25
C LEU A 402 -8.00 9.42 8.46
N THR A 403 -8.11 9.18 7.15
CA THR A 403 -7.15 9.71 6.21
C THR A 403 -6.96 11.21 6.43
N ARG A 404 -7.90 12.07 6.79
CA ARG A 404 -7.57 13.49 7.02
C ARG A 404 -6.69 13.80 8.25
N THR A 405 -6.28 12.86 9.10
CA THR A 405 -5.24 13.16 10.12
C THR A 405 -3.92 12.51 9.73
N ALA A 406 -3.94 11.25 9.25
CA ALA A 406 -2.75 10.56 8.72
C ALA A 406 -2.33 11.09 7.34
N VAL A 407 -3.30 11.29 6.43
CA VAL A 407 -3.19 12.02 5.15
C VAL A 407 -3.17 13.52 5.36
N LYS A 408 -3.58 14.17 6.47
CA LYS A 408 -3.14 15.58 6.66
C LYS A 408 -1.73 15.67 7.19
N PHE A 409 -1.30 14.83 8.13
CA PHE A 409 0.11 14.77 8.53
C PHE A 409 1.02 14.38 7.34
N CYS A 410 0.56 13.49 6.46
CA CYS A 410 1.26 13.14 5.23
C CYS A 410 0.97 14.08 4.05
N SER A 411 -0.14 14.84 4.07
CA SER A 411 -0.35 16.00 3.17
C SER A 411 0.41 17.23 3.68
N GLN A 412 0.92 17.20 4.91
CA GLN A 412 1.72 18.26 5.52
C GLN A 412 3.18 18.01 5.27
N LEU A 413 3.63 16.75 5.39
CA LEU A 413 4.90 16.31 4.83
C LEU A 413 5.04 16.71 3.37
N SER A 414 3.94 16.77 2.64
CA SER A 414 3.95 17.22 1.25
C SER A 414 3.58 18.68 1.03
N SER A 415 2.84 19.36 1.92
CA SER A 415 2.67 20.82 1.87
C SER A 415 3.90 21.57 2.36
N GLY A 416 4.96 20.86 2.73
CA GLY A 416 6.31 21.41 2.79
C GLY A 416 6.97 21.29 1.42
N ASP A 417 6.82 22.35 0.63
CA ASP A 417 6.78 22.33 -0.84
C ASP A 417 8.07 21.90 -1.58
N HIS A 418 9.13 21.43 -0.93
CA HIS A 418 10.39 21.08 -1.63
C HIS A 418 11.08 19.79 -1.20
N HIS A 419 10.62 19.11 -0.14
CA HIS A 419 11.41 18.02 0.45
C HIS A 419 10.87 16.63 0.13
N PHE A 420 9.57 16.37 0.22
CA PHE A 420 9.04 14.99 0.14
C PHE A 420 8.25 14.67 -1.12
N GLY A 421 7.78 15.69 -1.83
CA GLY A 421 7.08 15.53 -3.08
C GLY A 421 8.02 15.85 -4.22
N ASP A 422 8.44 14.84 -4.98
CA ASP A 422 8.94 15.04 -6.35
C ASP A 422 7.79 15.53 -7.26
N GLY A 423 7.09 16.61 -6.87
CA GLY A 423 5.96 17.22 -7.59
C GLY A 423 4.63 16.45 -7.57
N TYR A 424 4.42 15.49 -6.67
CA TYR A 424 3.15 14.74 -6.56
C TYR A 424 2.07 15.59 -5.85
N THR A 425 0.89 15.77 -6.44
CA THR A 425 -0.26 16.49 -5.89
C THR A 425 -1.48 15.56 -5.67
N ASP A 426 -2.19 15.70 -4.54
CA ASP A 426 -3.48 15.04 -4.23
C ASP A 426 -4.61 15.67 -5.06
N LYS A 427 -5.76 15.00 -5.09
CA LYS A 427 -7.02 15.25 -5.79
C LYS A 427 -7.62 16.66 -5.62
N ASP A 428 -7.06 17.48 -4.74
CA ASP A 428 -7.46 18.87 -4.46
C ASP A 428 -6.36 19.88 -4.85
N GLY A 429 -5.35 19.48 -5.65
CA GLY A 429 -4.27 20.36 -6.13
C GLY A 429 -3.16 20.67 -5.12
N LYS A 430 -3.16 20.01 -3.95
CA LYS A 430 -2.14 20.19 -2.91
C LYS A 430 -1.04 19.15 -3.08
N LEU A 431 0.23 19.53 -2.93
CA LEU A 431 1.33 18.57 -2.88
C LEU A 431 1.01 17.47 -1.84
N ALA A 432 1.29 16.21 -2.18
CA ALA A 432 0.97 14.99 -1.42
C ALA A 432 2.12 13.94 -1.49
N ILE A 433 1.99 12.80 -0.81
CA ILE A 433 2.92 11.65 -0.94
C ILE A 433 2.19 10.48 -1.63
N LYS A 434 2.87 9.78 -2.54
CA LYS A 434 2.34 8.59 -3.25
C LYS A 434 1.79 7.54 -2.25
N PRO A 435 0.62 6.91 -2.44
CA PRO A 435 0.01 6.02 -1.44
C PRO A 435 0.81 4.75 -1.10
N SER A 436 1.55 4.17 -2.05
CA SER A 436 2.47 3.05 -1.79
C SER A 436 3.68 3.50 -0.97
N MET A 437 4.23 4.67 -1.32
CA MET A 437 5.28 5.33 -0.53
C MET A 437 4.76 5.72 0.86
N LEU A 438 3.51 6.15 0.97
CA LEU A 438 2.84 6.47 2.22
C LEU A 438 2.68 5.21 3.10
N GLY A 439 2.21 4.11 2.53
CA GLY A 439 2.13 2.80 3.20
C GLY A 439 3.50 2.30 3.64
N PHE A 440 4.51 2.44 2.77
CA PHE A 440 5.89 2.08 3.06
C PHE A 440 6.49 2.97 4.16
N ILE A 441 6.40 4.30 4.06
CA ILE A 441 6.83 5.26 5.09
C ILE A 441 6.18 4.95 6.44
N SER A 442 4.88 4.64 6.44
CA SER A 442 4.15 4.28 7.66
C SER A 442 4.67 2.95 8.26
N SER A 443 5.01 1.99 7.39
CA SER A 443 5.48 0.65 7.78
C SER A 443 6.98 0.58 8.12
N CYS A 444 7.78 1.55 7.66
CA CYS A 444 9.24 1.61 7.88
C CYS A 444 9.63 1.73 9.35
N TYR A 445 8.75 2.31 10.19
CA TYR A 445 8.94 2.30 11.64
C TYR A 445 8.97 0.86 12.18
N GLN A 446 8.05 0.00 11.74
CA GLN A 446 8.00 -1.40 12.16
C GLN A 446 9.19 -2.18 11.60
N LEU A 447 9.63 -1.90 10.36
CA LEU A 447 10.85 -2.47 9.79
C LEU A 447 12.09 -2.14 10.63
N GLY A 448 12.26 -0.87 11.03
CA GLY A 448 13.35 -0.47 11.93
C GLY A 448 13.32 -1.21 13.27
N SER A 449 12.12 -1.43 13.82
CA SER A 449 11.94 -2.25 15.03
C SER A 449 12.36 -3.71 14.84
N VAL A 450 12.03 -4.33 13.70
CA VAL A 450 12.44 -5.71 13.38
C VAL A 450 13.97 -5.84 13.37
N PHE A 451 14.70 -4.87 12.80
CA PHE A 451 16.17 -4.87 12.79
C PHE A 451 16.81 -4.65 14.16
N SER A 452 16.07 -4.12 15.13
CA SER A 452 16.57 -3.90 16.51
C SER A 452 16.55 -5.16 17.35
N VAL A 453 15.64 -6.11 17.07
CA VAL A 453 15.45 -7.32 17.89
C VAL A 453 16.73 -8.14 18.07
N PRO A 454 17.61 -8.37 17.06
CA PRO A 454 18.84 -9.13 17.29
C PRO A 454 19.84 -8.41 18.21
N VAL A 455 19.82 -7.08 18.22
CA VAL A 455 20.82 -6.22 18.90
C VAL A 455 20.37 -5.85 20.32
N ALA A 456 19.07 -5.58 20.50
CA ALA A 456 18.55 -5.02 21.75
C ALA A 456 18.73 -5.94 22.97
N PRO A 457 18.44 -7.25 22.90
CA PRO A 457 18.69 -8.18 24.01
C PRO A 457 20.18 -8.30 24.36
N TYR A 458 21.06 -8.30 23.37
CA TYR A 458 22.51 -8.33 23.58
C TYR A 458 22.98 -7.09 24.34
N PHE A 459 22.52 -5.90 23.92
CA PHE A 459 22.86 -4.65 24.58
C PHE A 459 22.35 -4.60 26.03
N ASN A 460 21.10 -5.03 26.23
CA ASN A 460 20.45 -5.07 27.54
C ASN A 460 21.17 -5.97 28.56
N GLN A 461 21.67 -7.13 28.11
CA GLN A 461 22.42 -8.05 28.97
C GLN A 461 23.83 -7.56 29.26
N ARG A 462 24.50 -6.96 28.26
CA ARG A 462 25.89 -6.50 28.40
C ARG A 462 26.01 -5.24 29.25
N PHE A 463 25.18 -4.23 28.99
CA PHE A 463 25.31 -2.89 29.57
C PHE A 463 24.30 -2.58 30.68
N GLY A 464 23.30 -3.45 30.89
CA GLY A 464 22.24 -3.21 31.87
C GLY A 464 21.01 -2.55 31.24
N ARG A 465 19.92 -2.46 32.02
CA ARG A 465 18.62 -2.02 31.51
C ARG A 465 18.59 -0.50 31.42
N ARG A 466 19.15 0.19 32.41
CA ARG A 466 19.23 1.65 32.47
C ARG A 466 19.95 2.22 31.26
N TRP A 467 21.12 1.68 30.94
CA TRP A 467 21.92 2.14 29.80
C TRP A 467 21.31 1.76 28.45
N SER A 468 20.55 0.66 28.40
CA SER A 468 19.80 0.28 27.21
C SER A 468 18.64 1.22 26.93
N ILE A 469 17.93 1.70 27.96
CA ILE A 469 16.91 2.75 27.82
C ILE A 469 17.59 4.06 27.39
N MET A 470 18.69 4.47 28.04
CA MET A 470 19.45 5.67 27.67
C MET A 470 19.86 5.65 26.18
N ALA A 471 20.47 4.55 25.73
CA ALA A 471 20.90 4.39 24.35
C ALA A 471 19.70 4.44 23.38
N GLY A 472 18.61 3.75 23.70
CA GLY A 472 17.38 3.78 22.91
C GLY A 472 16.79 5.19 22.81
N SER A 473 16.71 5.93 23.93
CA SER A 473 16.21 7.30 23.97
C SER A 473 17.12 8.27 23.19
N LEU A 474 18.44 8.11 23.25
CA LEU A 474 19.39 8.90 22.45
C LEU A 474 19.24 8.64 20.95
N ILE A 475 19.09 7.37 20.55
CA ILE A 475 18.81 6.97 19.17
C ILE A 475 17.48 7.57 18.71
N MET A 476 16.45 7.56 19.56
CA MET A 476 15.17 8.17 19.25
C MET A 476 15.27 9.70 19.13
N CYS A 477 16.03 10.38 19.99
CA CYS A 477 16.31 11.81 19.85
C CYS A 477 16.99 12.12 18.51
N ALA A 478 18.02 11.35 18.13
CA ALA A 478 18.69 11.49 16.84
C ALA A 478 17.74 11.24 15.67
N GLY A 479 16.91 10.19 15.75
CA GLY A 479 15.89 9.88 14.75
C GLY A 479 14.83 10.97 14.62
N ALA A 480 14.38 11.56 15.73
CA ALA A 480 13.39 12.64 15.73
C ALA A 480 13.98 13.96 15.20
N LEU A 481 15.24 14.27 15.51
CA LEU A 481 15.98 15.40 14.91
C LEU A 481 16.13 15.19 13.40
N LEU A 482 16.59 14.00 12.98
CA LEU A 482 16.73 13.65 11.57
C LEU A 482 15.38 13.72 10.86
N GLN A 483 14.30 13.27 11.49
CA GLN A 483 12.95 13.35 10.95
C GLN A 483 12.51 14.81 10.80
N CYS A 484 12.72 15.65 11.81
CA CYS A 484 12.34 17.07 11.80
C CYS A 484 13.08 17.87 10.71
N PHE A 485 14.37 17.58 10.50
CA PHE A 485 15.20 18.25 9.51
C PHE A 485 15.29 17.51 8.18
N ALA A 486 14.42 16.52 7.94
CA ALA A 486 14.48 15.70 6.75
C ALA A 486 14.19 16.54 5.49
N GLN A 487 15.10 16.44 4.51
CA GLN A 487 15.05 17.21 3.27
C GLN A 487 14.64 16.40 2.03
N HIS A 488 14.59 15.08 2.14
CA HIS A 488 14.11 14.18 1.10
C HIS A 488 13.47 12.93 1.70
N VAL A 489 12.60 12.25 0.94
CA VAL A 489 11.84 11.06 1.38
C VAL A 489 12.73 9.98 1.99
N ALA A 490 13.88 9.71 1.38
CA ALA A 490 14.81 8.71 1.91
C ALA A 490 15.33 9.07 3.33
N MET A 491 15.62 10.34 3.62
CA MET A 491 16.06 10.79 4.95
C MET A 491 14.96 10.59 5.99
N TYR A 492 13.70 10.82 5.62
CA TYR A 492 12.56 10.58 6.50
C TYR A 492 12.28 9.09 6.73
N ILE A 493 12.45 8.24 5.69
CA ILE A 493 12.38 6.78 5.84
C ILE A 493 13.46 6.28 6.79
N VAL A 494 14.71 6.71 6.61
CA VAL A 494 15.82 6.35 7.49
C VAL A 494 15.56 6.84 8.92
N ALA A 495 15.07 8.07 9.09
CA ALA A 495 14.69 8.60 10.40
C ALA A 495 13.61 7.74 11.10
N ARG A 496 12.58 7.32 10.35
CA ARG A 496 11.55 6.40 10.85
C ARG A 496 12.12 5.04 11.26
N MET A 497 13.06 4.51 10.50
CA MET A 497 13.74 3.25 10.86
C MET A 497 14.60 3.40 12.11
N ILE A 498 15.31 4.53 12.27
CA ILE A 498 16.10 4.83 13.47
C ILE A 498 15.19 4.96 14.70
N LEU A 499 14.07 5.66 14.58
CA LEU A 499 13.05 5.75 15.64
C LEU A 499 12.50 4.36 16.01
N GLY A 500 12.20 3.55 14.99
CA GLY A 500 11.76 2.16 15.14
C GLY A 500 12.81 1.28 15.83
N PHE A 501 14.09 1.54 15.57
CA PHE A 501 15.18 0.81 16.19
C PHE A 501 15.34 1.15 17.68
N GLY A 502 15.32 2.45 18.01
CA GLY A 502 15.47 2.94 19.37
C GLY A 502 14.30 2.54 20.29
N ILE A 503 13.07 2.52 19.79
CA ILE A 503 11.90 2.16 20.63
C ILE A 503 11.98 0.73 21.16
N VAL A 504 12.51 -0.22 20.38
CA VAL A 504 12.60 -1.63 20.80
C VAL A 504 13.62 -1.82 21.92
N LEU A 505 14.74 -1.08 21.89
CA LEU A 505 15.69 -1.03 23.00
C LEU A 505 15.01 -0.57 24.29
N CYS A 506 14.23 0.51 24.22
CA CYS A 506 13.50 1.04 25.37
C CYS A 506 12.38 0.10 25.86
N ILE A 507 11.65 -0.55 24.95
CA ILE A 507 10.56 -1.46 25.32
C ILE A 507 11.09 -2.68 26.05
N ILE A 508 12.10 -3.36 25.48
CA ILE A 508 12.69 -4.55 26.08
C ILE A 508 13.31 -4.21 27.43
N ALA A 509 14.06 -3.11 27.50
CA ALA A 509 14.73 -2.71 28.72
C ALA A 509 13.79 -2.17 29.79
N GLY A 510 12.81 -1.35 29.42
CA GLY A 510 11.84 -0.76 30.34
C GLY A 510 10.91 -1.80 30.96
N SER A 511 10.37 -2.72 30.15
CA SER A 511 9.52 -3.79 30.65
C SER A 511 10.29 -4.75 31.58
N ALA A 512 11.52 -5.11 31.22
CA ALA A 512 12.40 -5.90 32.10
C ALA A 512 12.75 -5.15 33.39
N LEU A 513 13.11 -3.86 33.32
CA LEU A 513 13.49 -3.06 34.49
C LEU A 513 12.33 -2.93 35.49
N ILE A 514 11.12 -2.65 35.01
CA ILE A 514 9.92 -2.58 35.88
C ILE A 514 9.63 -3.95 36.49
N GLY A 515 9.78 -5.03 35.72
CA GLY A 515 9.62 -6.39 36.21
C GLY A 515 10.67 -6.80 37.26
N GLU A 516 11.88 -6.28 37.14
CA GLU A 516 13.01 -6.66 37.99
C GLU A 516 13.18 -5.75 39.22
N LEU A 517 12.64 -4.53 39.20
CA LEU A 517 12.60 -3.59 40.34
C LEU A 517 11.28 -3.61 41.12
N GLY A 518 10.19 -4.07 40.50
CA GLY A 518 8.89 -4.07 41.16
C GLY A 518 8.86 -5.08 42.30
N HIS A 519 8.44 -4.62 43.48
CA HIS A 519 8.19 -5.50 44.63
C HIS A 519 7.25 -6.65 44.23
N PRO A 520 7.49 -7.92 44.65
CA PRO A 520 6.76 -9.08 44.14
C PRO A 520 5.22 -8.96 44.15
N LYS A 521 4.66 -8.30 45.18
CA LYS A 521 3.20 -8.05 45.29
C LYS A 521 2.65 -7.08 44.24
N GLU A 522 3.44 -6.08 43.86
CA GLU A 522 2.99 -4.97 43.00
C GLU A 522 3.52 -5.08 41.56
N ARG A 523 4.55 -5.92 41.34
CA ARG A 523 5.21 -6.11 40.04
C ARG A 523 4.23 -6.31 38.89
N SER A 524 3.22 -7.15 39.09
CA SER A 524 2.21 -7.42 38.06
C SER A 524 1.43 -6.17 37.67
N ILE A 525 1.09 -5.32 38.65
CA ILE A 525 0.39 -4.05 38.42
C ILE A 525 1.32 -3.08 37.67
N LEU A 526 2.55 -2.90 38.15
CA LEU A 526 3.53 -1.98 37.57
C LEU A 526 3.87 -2.36 36.11
N THR A 527 4.09 -3.65 35.85
CA THR A 527 4.36 -4.15 34.49
C THR A 527 3.14 -4.06 33.58
N SER A 528 1.92 -4.16 34.11
CA SER A 528 0.69 -3.97 33.32
C SER A 528 0.45 -2.51 32.95
N LEU A 529 0.74 -1.58 33.86
CA LEU A 529 0.64 -0.13 33.62
C LEU A 529 1.59 0.37 32.51
N PHE A 530 2.65 -0.40 32.21
CA PHE A 530 3.57 -0.11 31.12
C PHE A 530 2.85 0.06 29.78
N ASN A 531 1.97 -0.89 29.41
CA ASN A 531 1.24 -0.83 28.14
C ASN A 531 0.09 0.20 28.18
N SER A 532 -0.53 0.41 29.34
CA SER A 532 -1.55 1.45 29.54
C SER A 532 -1.02 2.86 29.22
N SER A 533 0.26 3.10 29.48
CA SER A 533 0.92 4.39 29.20
C SER A 533 0.94 4.75 27.70
N TYR A 534 0.79 3.78 26.81
CA TYR A 534 0.66 4.02 25.36
C TYR A 534 -0.50 4.97 25.05
N PHE A 535 -1.64 4.82 25.74
CA PHE A 535 -2.81 5.65 25.48
C PHE A 535 -2.59 7.12 25.86
N ILE A 536 -1.79 7.40 26.89
CA ILE A 536 -1.38 8.77 27.25
C ILE A 536 -0.63 9.40 26.07
N GLY A 537 0.36 8.68 25.52
CA GLY A 537 1.09 9.12 24.33
C GLY A 537 0.20 9.32 23.11
N SER A 538 -0.72 8.38 22.85
CA SER A 538 -1.69 8.45 21.73
C SER A 538 -2.62 9.67 21.84
N ILE A 539 -3.12 9.99 23.04
CA ILE A 539 -3.98 11.16 23.31
C ILE A 539 -3.19 12.45 23.08
N VAL A 540 -1.97 12.55 23.64
CA VAL A 540 -1.11 13.72 23.48
C VAL A 540 -0.74 13.93 22.01
N ALA A 541 -0.33 12.87 21.29
CA ALA A 541 -0.01 12.94 19.86
C ALA A 541 -1.23 13.36 19.02
N SER A 542 -2.42 12.83 19.33
CA SER A 542 -3.67 13.20 18.66
C SER A 542 -4.03 14.68 18.92
N ALA A 543 -3.82 15.18 20.14
CA ALA A 543 -4.07 16.58 20.49
C ALA A 543 -3.09 17.54 19.79
N ILE A 544 -1.80 17.21 19.77
CA ILE A 544 -0.77 17.99 19.08
C ILE A 544 -1.04 18.03 17.58
N THR A 545 -1.31 16.87 16.96
CA THR A 545 -1.62 16.80 15.52
C THR A 545 -2.88 17.54 15.16
N LEU A 546 -3.93 17.52 16.01
CA LEU A 546 -5.14 18.31 15.79
C LEU A 546 -4.86 19.81 15.71
N ARG A 547 -3.95 20.34 16.56
CA ARG A 547 -3.64 21.77 16.63
C ARG A 547 -2.63 22.24 15.59
N THR A 548 -1.67 21.38 15.25
CA THR A 548 -0.64 21.67 14.23
C THR A 548 -1.18 21.51 12.81
N VAL A 549 -2.39 20.95 12.65
CA VAL A 549 -2.96 20.64 11.35
C VAL A 549 -3.28 21.87 10.47
N ASP A 550 -3.50 23.01 11.11
CA ASP A 550 -3.92 24.26 10.46
C ASP A 550 -2.73 25.22 10.20
N ILE A 551 -1.50 24.81 10.55
CA ILE A 551 -0.28 25.57 10.26
C ILE A 551 0.01 25.49 8.74
N PRO A 552 0.23 26.62 8.04
CA PRO A 552 0.31 26.66 6.58
C PRO A 552 1.67 26.28 5.97
N ASN A 553 2.71 26.00 6.76
CA ASN A 553 4.08 25.71 6.29
C ASN A 553 4.59 24.33 6.79
N ASP A 554 5.84 23.96 6.46
CA ASP A 554 6.50 22.72 6.89
C ASP A 554 6.45 22.47 8.40
N TRP A 555 6.35 23.51 9.22
CA TRP A 555 6.28 23.36 10.67
C TRP A 555 5.03 22.61 11.14
N SER A 556 4.03 22.50 10.28
CA SER A 556 2.86 21.68 10.52
C SER A 556 3.16 20.20 10.79
N TRP A 557 4.18 19.61 10.13
CA TRP A 557 4.63 18.23 10.39
C TRP A 557 5.99 18.17 11.13
N ARG A 558 6.82 19.23 11.06
CA ARG A 558 8.07 19.32 11.82
C ARG A 558 7.83 19.51 13.32
N VAL A 559 6.83 20.30 13.73
CA VAL A 559 6.49 20.50 15.16
C VAL A 559 6.10 19.17 15.83
N PRO A 560 5.15 18.37 15.29
CA PRO A 560 4.87 17.05 15.87
C PRO A 560 6.08 16.10 15.80
N SER A 561 7.00 16.28 14.84
CA SER A 561 8.21 15.45 14.73
C SER A 561 9.24 15.79 15.81
N ILE A 562 9.51 17.06 16.07
CA ILE A 562 10.49 17.47 17.10
C ILE A 562 9.96 17.27 18.52
N LEU A 563 8.66 17.44 18.75
CA LEU A 563 8.05 17.21 20.07
C LEU A 563 8.14 15.74 20.53
N GLN A 564 8.41 14.80 19.63
CA GLN A 564 8.71 13.40 19.99
C GLN A 564 10.02 13.26 20.78
N ILE A 565 10.90 14.28 20.75
CA ILE A 565 12.10 14.33 21.58
C ILE A 565 11.74 14.51 23.06
N CYS A 566 10.64 15.20 23.39
CA CYS A 566 10.32 15.55 24.77
C CYS A 566 10.20 14.33 25.69
N PRO A 567 9.43 13.27 25.37
CA PRO A 567 9.41 12.06 26.20
C PRO A 567 10.78 11.38 26.34
N SER A 568 11.59 11.38 25.28
CA SER A 568 12.92 10.78 25.28
C SER A 568 13.91 11.58 26.14
N VAL A 569 13.84 12.90 26.12
CA VAL A 569 14.64 13.78 27.00
C VAL A 569 14.22 13.64 28.46
N VAL A 570 12.91 13.52 28.72
CA VAL A 570 12.43 13.22 30.08
C VAL A 570 13.01 11.88 30.55
N GLN A 571 13.03 10.85 29.70
CA GLN A 571 13.69 9.58 30.03
C GLN A 571 15.20 9.78 30.29
N ILE A 572 15.94 10.45 29.39
CA ILE A 572 17.39 10.69 29.54
C ILE A 572 17.72 11.48 30.82
N SER A 573 16.89 12.43 31.21
CA SER A 573 17.09 13.20 32.44
C SER A 573 16.72 12.40 33.69
N LEU A 574 15.59 11.69 33.66
CA LEU A 574 15.07 10.98 34.82
C LEU A 574 15.77 9.65 35.09
N ILE A 575 16.41 9.06 34.07
CA ILE A 575 17.06 7.76 34.21
C ILE A 575 18.22 7.76 35.18
N TYR A 576 18.80 8.93 35.46
CA TYR A 576 19.84 9.05 36.49
C TYR A 576 19.33 8.82 37.91
N PHE A 577 18.04 9.04 38.15
CA PHE A 577 17.38 8.81 39.43
C PHE A 577 16.86 7.38 39.59
N LEU A 578 16.91 6.57 38.52
CA LEU A 578 16.47 5.19 38.56
C LEU A 578 17.63 4.26 38.94
N PRO A 579 17.41 3.33 39.89
CA PRO A 579 18.36 2.26 40.16
C PRO A 579 18.42 1.30 38.95
N GLU A 580 19.54 0.60 38.82
CA GLU A 580 19.65 -0.52 37.88
C GLU A 580 19.00 -1.78 38.48
N SER A 581 18.69 -2.76 37.63
CA SER A 581 18.13 -4.03 38.08
C SER A 581 19.04 -4.76 39.09
N PRO A 582 18.55 -5.13 40.29
CA PRO A 582 19.29 -5.95 41.26
C PRO A 582 19.76 -7.28 40.68
N ARG A 583 18.90 -7.90 39.86
CA ARG A 583 19.19 -9.17 39.17
C ARG A 583 20.35 -9.02 38.19
N TRP A 584 20.42 -7.89 37.48
CA TRP A 584 21.56 -7.60 36.61
C TRP A 584 22.85 -7.31 37.37
N LEU A 585 22.77 -6.56 38.47
CA LEU A 585 23.93 -6.30 39.32
C LEU A 585 24.54 -7.60 39.87
N ILE A 586 23.71 -8.53 40.33
CA ILE A 586 24.16 -9.87 40.79
C ILE A 586 24.80 -10.65 39.65
N SER A 587 24.25 -10.62 38.43
CA SER A 587 24.87 -11.26 37.25
C SER A 587 26.22 -10.65 36.83
N LYS A 588 26.61 -9.52 37.43
CA LYS A 588 27.87 -8.80 37.24
C LYS A 588 28.72 -8.76 38.50
N ASP A 589 28.46 -9.65 39.46
CA ASP A 589 29.19 -9.76 40.72
C ASP A 589 29.15 -8.48 41.57
N ARG A 590 28.08 -7.67 41.46
CA ARG A 590 27.85 -6.41 42.21
C ARG A 590 26.75 -6.59 43.26
N ASP A 591 26.96 -7.57 44.14
CA ASP A 591 25.97 -7.99 45.13
C ASP A 591 25.60 -6.89 46.13
N ASP A 592 26.58 -6.11 46.61
CA ASP A 592 26.36 -5.07 47.63
C ASP A 592 25.41 -3.96 47.14
N GLU A 593 25.56 -3.55 45.88
CA GLU A 593 24.69 -2.56 45.25
C GLU A 593 23.28 -3.11 45.02
N ALA A 594 23.18 -4.39 44.63
CA ALA A 594 21.89 -5.06 44.48
C ALA A 594 21.14 -5.14 45.82
N PHE A 595 21.84 -5.51 46.90
CA PHE A 595 21.29 -5.57 48.25
C PHE A 595 20.82 -4.19 48.73
N ALA A 596 21.61 -3.14 48.52
CA ALA A 596 21.23 -1.77 48.90
C ALA A 596 19.95 -1.30 48.19
N ILE A 597 19.74 -1.69 46.93
CA ILE A 597 18.51 -1.39 46.18
C ILE A 597 17.31 -2.16 46.76
N LEU A 598 17.47 -3.46 47.04
CA LEU A 598 16.41 -4.26 47.65
C LEU A 598 16.03 -3.73 49.04
N VAL A 599 17.01 -3.37 49.87
CA VAL A 599 16.77 -2.77 51.19
C VAL A 599 15.95 -1.48 51.06
N LYS A 600 16.34 -0.59 50.14
CA LYS A 600 15.67 0.70 49.97
C LYS A 600 14.25 0.58 49.43
N TYR A 601 14.01 -0.27 48.43
CA TYR A 601 12.73 -0.31 47.70
C TYR A 601 11.79 -1.43 48.14
N HIS A 602 12.30 -2.52 48.73
CA HIS A 602 11.48 -3.66 49.17
C HIS A 602 11.39 -3.79 50.70
N ALA A 603 12.36 -3.25 51.44
CA ALA A 603 12.37 -3.28 52.92
C ALA A 603 12.26 -1.90 53.57
N GLU A 604 11.83 -0.87 52.84
CA GLU A 604 11.63 0.50 53.34
C GLU A 604 12.86 1.12 54.03
N GLY A 605 14.07 0.64 53.68
CA GLY A 605 15.35 1.09 54.25
C GLY A 605 15.87 0.24 55.42
N ASP A 606 15.17 -0.82 55.83
CA ASP A 606 15.60 -1.75 56.87
C ASP A 606 16.59 -2.79 56.33
N ALA A 607 17.87 -2.64 56.67
CA ALA A 607 18.94 -3.54 56.25
C ALA A 607 18.90 -4.93 56.95
N ASP A 608 18.18 -5.04 58.05
CA ASP A 608 18.04 -6.30 58.82
C ASP A 608 16.75 -7.04 58.52
N SER A 609 15.94 -6.53 57.59
CA SER A 609 14.75 -7.20 57.11
C SER A 609 15.07 -8.58 56.53
N ILE A 610 14.44 -9.61 57.12
CA ILE A 610 14.50 -10.99 56.66
C ILE A 610 14.05 -11.10 55.20
N LEU A 611 13.09 -10.26 54.78
CA LEU A 611 12.57 -10.26 53.41
C LEU A 611 13.65 -9.92 52.38
N ALA A 612 14.41 -8.84 52.59
CA ALA A 612 15.45 -8.42 51.64
C ALA A 612 16.61 -9.43 51.56
N ARG A 613 17.00 -10.02 52.71
CA ARG A 613 18.04 -11.05 52.76
C ARG A 613 17.59 -12.35 52.08
N ALA A 614 16.34 -12.78 52.30
CA ALA A 614 15.76 -13.95 51.66
C ALA A 614 15.64 -13.75 50.14
N GLU A 615 15.15 -12.59 49.69
CA GLU A 615 15.03 -12.27 48.27
C GLU A 615 16.41 -12.22 47.58
N MET A 616 17.41 -11.62 48.23
CA MET A 616 18.79 -11.61 47.74
C MET A 616 19.36 -13.03 47.56
N ALA A 617 19.17 -13.90 48.56
CA ALA A 617 19.62 -15.29 48.50
C ALA A 617 18.91 -16.09 47.38
N GLN A 618 17.60 -15.87 47.21
CA GLN A 618 16.80 -16.51 46.17
C GLN A 618 17.23 -16.07 44.76
N ILE A 619 17.45 -14.76 44.56
CA ILE A 619 17.91 -14.23 43.27
C ILE A 619 19.31 -14.77 42.94
N LYS A 620 20.23 -14.76 43.92
CA LYS A 620 21.61 -15.20 43.71
C LYS A 620 21.72 -16.68 43.36
N SER A 621 21.01 -17.54 44.08
CA SER A 621 20.97 -18.98 43.78
C SER A 621 20.39 -19.27 42.40
N THR A 622 19.28 -18.63 42.04
CA THR A 622 18.62 -18.81 40.74
C THR A 622 19.52 -18.35 39.59
N ILE A 623 20.12 -17.16 39.69
CA ILE A 623 20.99 -16.61 38.64
C ILE A 623 22.26 -17.46 38.46
N ALA A 624 22.84 -17.99 39.54
CA ALA A 624 23.98 -18.89 39.45
C ALA A 624 23.64 -20.16 38.65
N ILE A 625 22.49 -20.79 38.93
CA ILE A 625 22.00 -21.96 38.20
C ILE A 625 21.73 -21.63 36.73
N GLU A 626 21.15 -20.45 36.45
CA GLU A 626 20.87 -20.00 35.07
C GLU A 626 22.15 -19.73 34.26
N LEU A 627 23.17 -19.11 34.88
CA LEU A 627 24.45 -18.79 34.24
C LEU A 627 25.29 -20.04 33.96
N ASP A 628 25.26 -21.04 34.86
CA ASP A 628 25.99 -22.29 34.67
C ASP A 628 25.41 -23.14 33.51
N HIS A 629 24.11 -23.01 33.23
CA HIS A 629 23.43 -23.77 32.18
C HIS A 629 23.25 -23.01 30.85
N SER A 630 23.31 -21.67 30.83
CA SER A 630 23.12 -20.86 29.61
C SER A 630 24.43 -20.24 29.11
N LYS A 631 24.76 -20.49 27.83
CA LYS A 631 25.83 -19.77 27.12
C LYS A 631 25.37 -18.40 26.60
N GLN A 632 24.16 -17.96 26.99
CA GLN A 632 23.53 -16.71 26.57
C GLN A 632 23.55 -16.55 25.04
N SER A 633 23.24 -17.62 24.29
CA SER A 633 23.19 -17.58 22.83
C SER A 633 21.75 -17.54 22.33
N TRP A 634 21.50 -16.88 21.18
CA TRP A 634 20.21 -17.01 20.47
C TRP A 634 19.86 -18.46 20.11
N ARG A 635 20.87 -19.34 20.00
CA ARG A 635 20.63 -20.78 19.79
C ARG A 635 20.00 -21.46 20.99
N ASP A 636 20.20 -20.94 22.20
CA ASP A 636 19.65 -21.53 23.42
C ASP A 636 18.12 -21.37 23.49
N MET A 637 17.57 -20.33 22.85
CA MET A 637 16.11 -20.11 22.69
C MET A 637 15.38 -21.29 22.01
N ILE A 638 16.08 -22.05 21.17
CA ILE A 638 15.50 -23.18 20.44
C ILE A 638 16.11 -24.53 20.83
N ARG A 639 16.99 -24.55 21.84
CA ARG A 639 17.76 -25.75 22.17
C ARG A 639 16.95 -26.77 22.95
N THR A 640 16.31 -26.35 24.04
CA THR A 640 15.56 -27.25 24.94
C THR A 640 14.06 -27.27 24.60
N PRO A 641 13.35 -28.39 24.87
CA PRO A 641 11.91 -28.48 24.65
C PRO A 641 11.10 -27.41 25.41
N GLY A 642 11.47 -27.15 26.67
CA GLY A 642 10.83 -26.12 27.48
C GLY A 642 11.00 -24.71 26.90
N MET A 643 12.20 -24.37 26.40
CA MET A 643 12.44 -23.06 25.80
C MET A 643 11.74 -22.89 24.44
N ARG A 644 11.68 -23.94 23.62
CA ARG A 644 10.89 -23.93 22.37
C ARG A 644 9.42 -23.61 22.63
N ARG A 645 8.85 -24.15 23.72
CA ARG A 645 7.47 -23.85 24.12
C ARG A 645 7.30 -22.39 24.54
N ARG A 646 8.24 -21.83 25.32
CA ARG A 646 8.25 -20.39 25.67
C ARG A 646 8.34 -19.50 24.42
N VAL A 647 9.22 -19.82 23.48
CA VAL A 647 9.36 -19.11 22.20
C VAL A 647 8.09 -19.16 21.37
N LEU A 648 7.46 -20.33 21.25
CA LEU A 648 6.21 -20.47 20.50
C LEU A 648 5.09 -19.61 21.12
N ILE A 649 4.95 -19.64 22.45
CA ILE A 649 3.98 -18.81 23.18
C ILE A 649 4.27 -17.32 22.94
N ALA A 650 5.53 -16.88 23.08
CA ALA A 650 5.92 -15.48 22.85
C ALA A 650 5.67 -15.03 21.40
N SER A 651 5.96 -15.89 20.42
CA SER A 651 5.75 -15.60 19.00
C SER A 651 4.27 -15.42 18.67
N MET A 652 3.43 -16.36 19.13
CA MET A 652 1.98 -16.28 18.92
C MET A 652 1.36 -15.13 19.70
N MET A 653 1.82 -14.86 20.92
CA MET A 653 1.38 -13.69 21.69
C MET A 653 1.64 -12.39 20.93
N GLY A 654 2.81 -12.23 20.32
CA GLY A 654 3.11 -11.06 19.49
C GLY A 654 2.15 -10.93 18.30
N LEU A 655 1.83 -12.05 17.63
CA LEU A 655 0.83 -12.02 16.55
C LEU A 655 -0.56 -11.66 17.08
N PHE A 656 -1.01 -12.24 18.19
CA PHE A 656 -2.33 -11.97 18.78
C PHE A 656 -2.48 -10.51 19.24
N THR A 657 -1.44 -9.91 19.83
CA THR A 657 -1.49 -8.51 20.28
C THR A 657 -1.74 -7.52 19.14
N GLN A 658 -1.35 -7.84 17.90
CA GLN A 658 -1.63 -6.99 16.73
C GLN A 658 -2.80 -7.50 15.87
N MET A 659 -2.80 -8.79 15.54
CA MET A 659 -3.71 -9.42 14.57
C MET A 659 -5.05 -9.86 15.17
N SER A 660 -5.32 -9.64 16.45
CA SER A 660 -6.64 -9.93 17.05
C SER A 660 -7.59 -8.74 17.04
N GLY A 661 -7.48 -7.89 16.01
CA GLY A 661 -8.39 -6.78 15.75
C GLY A 661 -7.88 -5.41 16.17
N ASN A 662 -6.82 -5.33 16.98
CA ASN A 662 -6.28 -4.06 17.46
C ASN A 662 -5.81 -3.16 16.31
N THR A 663 -5.04 -3.70 15.36
CA THR A 663 -4.60 -2.92 14.19
C THR A 663 -5.78 -2.57 13.29
N LEU A 664 -6.75 -3.46 13.11
CA LEU A 664 -7.95 -3.24 12.30
C LEU A 664 -8.79 -2.07 12.84
N LEU A 665 -9.17 -2.15 14.12
CA LEU A 665 -10.05 -1.17 14.75
C LEU A 665 -9.34 0.17 14.94
N SER A 666 -8.08 0.18 15.35
CA SER A 666 -7.33 1.41 15.58
C SER A 666 -7.00 2.16 14.29
N TYR A 667 -6.37 1.49 13.31
CA TYR A 667 -5.86 2.14 12.09
C TYR A 667 -6.95 2.41 11.05
N TYR A 668 -8.04 1.62 11.06
CA TYR A 668 -9.14 1.73 10.07
C TYR A 668 -10.48 2.17 10.69
N SER A 669 -10.46 2.69 11.92
CA SER A 669 -11.62 3.20 12.66
C SER A 669 -12.56 4.10 11.83
N SER A 670 -12.05 4.92 10.90
CA SER A 670 -12.92 5.83 10.13
C SER A 670 -13.74 5.17 9.06
N LEU A 671 -13.23 4.09 8.47
CA LEU A 671 -14.08 3.33 7.57
C LEU A 671 -15.13 2.64 8.39
N LEU A 672 -14.75 2.00 9.48
CA LEU A 672 -15.70 1.31 10.35
C LEU A 672 -16.81 2.28 10.78
N PHE A 673 -16.48 3.48 11.25
CA PHE A 673 -17.48 4.51 11.57
C PHE A 673 -18.29 4.97 10.35
N GLY A 674 -17.67 5.06 9.17
CA GLY A 674 -18.37 5.36 7.92
C GLY A 674 -19.38 4.29 7.52
N MET A 675 -19.02 3.02 7.67
CA MET A 675 -19.89 1.86 7.44
C MET A 675 -21.02 1.79 8.46
N MET A 676 -20.81 2.27 9.69
CA MET A 676 -21.85 2.42 10.72
C MET A 676 -22.83 3.58 10.45
N GLY A 677 -22.56 4.44 9.45
CA GLY A 677 -23.40 5.59 9.10
C GLY A 677 -22.91 6.96 9.59
N TYR A 678 -21.78 7.04 10.30
CA TYR A 678 -21.18 8.30 10.72
C TYR A 678 -20.28 8.87 9.63
N THR A 679 -20.77 9.86 8.88
CA THR A 679 -20.07 10.36 7.67
C THR A 679 -19.31 11.67 7.88
N THR A 680 -19.56 12.43 8.95
CA THR A 680 -18.94 13.75 9.17
C THR A 680 -17.56 13.65 9.83
N THR A 681 -16.61 14.53 9.44
CA THR A 681 -15.21 14.52 9.96
C THR A 681 -15.21 14.79 11.46
N PHE A 682 -16.02 15.75 11.87
CA PHE A 682 -16.18 16.14 13.27
C PHE A 682 -16.66 14.98 14.15
N ALA A 683 -17.65 14.19 13.68
CA ALA A 683 -18.13 13.03 14.43
C ALA A 683 -17.05 11.95 14.55
N LYS A 684 -16.38 11.59 13.45
CA LYS A 684 -15.35 10.53 13.46
C LYS A 684 -14.17 10.86 14.38
N THR A 685 -13.68 12.10 14.35
CA THR A 685 -12.56 12.52 15.22
C THR A 685 -12.95 12.51 16.70
N ARG A 686 -14.16 12.96 17.06
CA ARG A 686 -14.65 12.91 18.44
C ARG A 686 -14.83 11.47 18.94
N ILE A 687 -15.39 10.59 18.10
CA ILE A 687 -15.53 9.17 18.43
C ILE A 687 -14.16 8.52 18.66
N ASN A 688 -13.18 8.80 17.81
CA ASN A 688 -11.83 8.27 17.97
C ASN A 688 -11.15 8.77 19.27
N LEU A 689 -11.25 10.07 19.57
CA LEU A 689 -10.72 10.64 20.81
C LEU A 689 -11.41 10.03 22.04
N ALA A 690 -12.74 9.91 22.01
CA ALA A 690 -13.51 9.27 23.07
C ALA A 690 -13.09 7.81 23.25
N ASN A 691 -12.84 7.08 22.16
CA ASN A 691 -12.33 5.72 22.22
C ASN A 691 -10.94 5.65 22.87
N ASN A 692 -10.02 6.57 22.56
CA ASN A 692 -8.69 6.61 23.21
C ASN A 692 -8.80 6.90 24.73
N CYS A 693 -9.67 7.82 25.14
CA CYS A 693 -9.92 8.08 26.56
C CYS A 693 -10.55 6.87 27.26
N TRP A 694 -11.53 6.23 26.62
CA TRP A 694 -12.14 4.99 27.08
C TRP A 694 -11.10 3.85 27.19
N SER A 695 -10.18 3.77 26.24
CA SER A 695 -9.07 2.81 26.23
C SER A 695 -8.15 3.02 27.42
N LEU A 696 -7.77 4.26 27.73
CA LEU A 696 -6.93 4.58 28.89
C LEU A 696 -7.61 4.22 30.21
N LEU A 697 -8.89 4.59 30.36
CA LEU A 697 -9.67 4.28 31.56
C LEU A 697 -9.73 2.77 31.80
N THR A 698 -10.12 2.02 30.77
CA THR A 698 -10.29 0.56 30.87
C THR A 698 -8.96 -0.17 31.03
N ALA A 699 -7.89 0.25 30.36
CA ALA A 699 -6.56 -0.31 30.51
C ALA A 699 -6.00 -0.10 31.94
N THR A 700 -6.19 1.10 32.49
CA THR A 700 -5.72 1.43 33.85
C THR A 700 -6.48 0.62 34.90
N ILE A 701 -7.82 0.57 34.82
CA ILE A 701 -8.64 -0.24 35.74
C ILE A 701 -8.24 -1.71 35.67
N THR A 702 -8.06 -2.24 34.46
CA THR A 702 -7.65 -3.63 34.26
C THR A 702 -6.28 -3.90 34.87
N ALA A 703 -5.29 -3.03 34.61
CA ALA A 703 -3.94 -3.15 35.15
C ALA A 703 -3.92 -3.16 36.69
N LEU A 704 -4.80 -2.39 37.35
CA LEU A 704 -4.90 -2.34 38.82
C LEU A 704 -5.54 -3.60 39.42
N VAL A 705 -6.46 -4.24 38.70
CA VAL A 705 -7.21 -5.41 39.20
C VAL A 705 -6.55 -6.74 38.78
N ILE A 706 -5.55 -6.69 37.91
CA ILE A 706 -4.92 -7.86 37.29
C ILE A 706 -4.35 -8.87 38.29
N THR A 707 -3.92 -8.44 39.46
CA THR A 707 -3.32 -9.31 40.50
C THR A 707 -4.32 -10.32 41.06
N ARG A 708 -5.63 -10.03 41.01
CA ARG A 708 -6.67 -10.87 41.61
C ARG A 708 -7.05 -12.09 40.78
N PHE A 709 -6.71 -12.12 39.49
CA PHE A 709 -7.19 -13.13 38.56
C PHE A 709 -6.07 -13.98 37.95
N LYS A 710 -6.39 -15.23 37.67
CA LYS A 710 -5.51 -16.21 37.03
C LYS A 710 -5.20 -15.81 35.58
N ARG A 711 -3.93 -15.83 35.20
CA ARG A 711 -3.39 -15.25 33.96
C ARG A 711 -3.96 -15.95 32.73
N ARG A 712 -3.97 -17.28 32.73
CA ARG A 712 -4.50 -18.08 31.60
C ARG A 712 -5.99 -17.81 31.40
N TYR A 713 -6.74 -17.76 32.50
CA TYR A 713 -8.18 -17.50 32.44
C TYR A 713 -8.50 -16.10 31.95
N MET A 714 -7.69 -15.09 32.29
CA MET A 714 -7.85 -13.74 31.75
C MET A 714 -7.57 -13.66 30.25
N PHE A 715 -6.53 -14.34 29.73
CA PHE A 715 -6.31 -14.43 28.28
C PHE A 715 -7.48 -15.13 27.57
N MET A 716 -8.00 -16.22 28.14
CA MET A 716 -9.18 -16.90 27.58
C MET A 716 -10.44 -16.03 27.64
N LEU A 717 -10.66 -15.33 28.77
CA LEU A 717 -11.77 -14.40 28.92
C LEU A 717 -11.66 -13.26 27.89
N SER A 718 -10.46 -12.71 27.73
CA SER A 718 -10.17 -11.69 26.72
C SER A 718 -10.47 -12.21 25.32
N ALA A 719 -9.91 -13.35 24.90
CA ALA A 719 -10.14 -13.93 23.58
C ALA A 719 -11.62 -14.30 23.34
N GLY A 720 -12.30 -14.89 24.32
CA GLY A 720 -13.71 -15.24 24.23
C GLY A 720 -14.64 -14.03 24.12
N LEU A 721 -14.40 -12.99 24.95
CA LEU A 721 -15.15 -11.75 24.87
C LEU A 721 -14.84 -10.99 23.58
N MET A 722 -13.57 -10.91 23.17
CA MET A 722 -13.18 -10.31 21.88
C MET A 722 -13.85 -11.03 20.72
N CYS A 723 -13.86 -12.36 20.71
CA CYS A 723 -14.54 -13.16 19.68
C CYS A 723 -16.04 -12.86 19.65
N THR A 724 -16.70 -12.83 20.80
CA THR A 724 -18.13 -12.52 20.91
C THR A 724 -18.44 -11.11 20.40
N VAL A 725 -17.64 -10.13 20.80
CA VAL A 725 -17.78 -8.74 20.34
C VAL A 725 -17.50 -8.65 18.84
N PHE A 726 -16.49 -9.33 18.31
CA PHE A 726 -16.19 -9.34 16.88
C PHE A 726 -17.29 -10.01 16.06
N ILE A 727 -17.90 -11.09 16.55
CA ILE A 727 -19.06 -11.72 15.93
C ILE A 727 -20.23 -10.73 15.92
N ALA A 728 -20.51 -10.06 17.05
CA ALA A 728 -21.57 -9.06 17.13
C ALA A 728 -21.34 -7.88 16.16
N ILE A 729 -20.11 -7.35 16.11
CA ILE A 729 -19.70 -6.32 15.14
C ILE A 729 -19.93 -6.83 13.71
N THR A 730 -19.52 -8.05 13.41
CA THR A 730 -19.65 -8.67 12.07
C THR A 730 -21.11 -8.80 11.66
N VAL A 731 -21.98 -9.28 12.55
CA VAL A 731 -23.44 -9.37 12.32
C VAL A 731 -24.06 -7.99 12.15
N CYS A 732 -23.68 -6.99 12.96
CA CYS A 732 -24.16 -5.62 12.77
C CYS A 732 -23.75 -5.05 11.41
N PHE A 733 -22.51 -5.30 10.95
CA PHE A 733 -22.06 -4.87 9.64
C PHE A 733 -22.72 -5.62 8.48
N GLU A 734 -23.05 -6.90 8.66
CA GLU A 734 -23.85 -7.68 7.71
C GLU A 734 -25.26 -7.07 7.57
N LYS A 735 -25.94 -6.81 8.69
CA LYS A 735 -27.28 -6.17 8.71
C LYS A 735 -27.27 -4.74 8.16
N LEU A 736 -26.19 -3.99 8.41
CA LEU A 736 -25.98 -2.68 7.78
C LEU A 736 -25.76 -2.81 6.27
N GLY A 737 -25.09 -3.87 5.83
CA GLY A 737 -24.93 -4.25 4.42
C GLY A 737 -26.26 -4.58 3.75
N GLU A 738 -27.09 -5.44 4.36
CA GLU A 738 -28.43 -5.79 3.88
C GLU A 738 -29.35 -4.57 3.81
N ALA A 739 -29.38 -3.75 4.88
CA ALA A 739 -30.20 -2.54 4.90
C ALA A 739 -29.78 -1.57 3.78
N LYS A 740 -28.48 -1.42 3.55
CA LYS A 740 -27.94 -0.63 2.43
C LYS A 740 -28.32 -1.21 1.07
N ALA A 741 -28.33 -2.54 0.93
CA ALA A 741 -28.77 -3.22 -0.30
C ALA A 741 -30.29 -3.05 -0.54
N ALA A 742 -31.09 -3.01 0.52
CA ALA A 742 -32.52 -2.73 0.47
C ALA A 742 -32.86 -1.23 0.33
N GLY A 743 -31.86 -0.34 0.31
CA GLY A 743 -32.05 1.11 0.24
C GLY A 743 -32.60 1.75 1.52
N VAL A 744 -32.67 1.00 2.63
CA VAL A 744 -33.21 1.45 3.92
C VAL A 744 -32.07 1.81 4.87
N LYS A 745 -32.20 2.90 5.62
CA LYS A 745 -31.23 3.24 6.68
C LYS A 745 -31.59 2.50 7.97
N ASN A 746 -30.71 1.61 8.42
CA ASN A 746 -30.84 0.95 9.73
C ASN A 746 -30.00 1.66 10.80
N GLY A 747 -30.57 2.71 11.41
CA GLY A 747 -29.92 3.46 12.48
C GLY A 747 -29.63 2.63 13.73
N ALA A 748 -30.48 1.66 14.05
CA ALA A 748 -30.31 0.79 15.21
C ALA A 748 -29.08 -0.11 15.07
N ALA A 749 -28.87 -0.71 13.89
CA ALA A 749 -27.68 -1.51 13.62
C ALA A 749 -26.38 -0.67 13.62
N GLY A 750 -26.45 0.59 13.20
CA GLY A 750 -25.32 1.54 13.25
C GLY A 750 -24.90 1.89 14.68
N ILE A 751 -25.87 2.15 15.55
CA ILE A 751 -25.63 2.41 16.99
C ILE A 751 -25.11 1.15 17.67
N ALA A 752 -25.70 -0.02 17.40
CA ALA A 752 -25.25 -1.28 17.96
C ALA A 752 -23.79 -1.60 17.56
N ALA A 753 -23.43 -1.43 16.28
CA ALA A 753 -22.06 -1.58 15.81
C ALA A 753 -21.07 -0.64 16.52
N LEU A 754 -21.49 0.60 16.80
CA LEU A 754 -20.67 1.55 17.55
C LEU A 754 -20.49 1.12 19.01
N VAL A 755 -21.55 0.64 19.68
CA VAL A 755 -21.47 0.13 21.05
C VAL A 755 -20.47 -1.02 21.12
N PHE A 756 -20.62 -2.02 20.25
CA PHE A 756 -19.69 -3.16 20.23
C PHE A 756 -18.26 -2.76 19.88
N TYR A 757 -18.07 -1.76 19.01
CA TYR A 757 -16.74 -1.18 18.75
C TYR A 757 -16.09 -0.63 20.04
N PHE A 758 -16.83 0.09 20.88
CA PHE A 758 -16.32 0.55 22.19
C PHE A 758 -16.13 -0.60 23.18
N SER A 759 -16.97 -1.64 23.11
CA SER A 759 -16.86 -2.83 23.96
C SER A 759 -15.62 -3.68 23.65
N TYR A 760 -15.07 -3.61 22.44
CA TYR A 760 -13.85 -4.34 22.08
C TYR A 760 -12.67 -3.97 22.99
N GLN A 761 -12.49 -2.68 23.27
CA GLN A 761 -11.29 -2.22 23.95
C GLN A 761 -11.14 -2.75 25.39
N PRO A 762 -12.17 -2.76 26.26
CA PRO A 762 -12.13 -3.48 27.52
C PRO A 762 -11.72 -4.94 27.36
N CYS A 763 -12.28 -5.65 26.37
CA CYS A 763 -12.00 -7.06 26.12
C CYS A 763 -10.53 -7.28 25.76
N TYR A 764 -9.99 -6.47 24.85
CA TYR A 764 -8.57 -6.48 24.48
C TYR A 764 -7.66 -6.12 25.66
N ASN A 765 -8.09 -5.16 26.49
CA ASN A 765 -7.28 -4.68 27.60
C ASN A 765 -7.08 -5.74 28.70
N ILE A 766 -8.10 -6.57 28.96
CA ILE A 766 -8.06 -7.69 29.93
C ILE A 766 -6.91 -8.66 29.66
N GLY A 767 -6.61 -8.94 28.39
CA GLY A 767 -5.58 -9.89 27.98
C GLY A 767 -4.41 -9.19 27.29
N ASN A 768 -4.51 -9.08 25.97
CA ASN A 768 -3.43 -8.68 25.06
C ASN A 768 -2.86 -7.26 25.27
N ASN A 769 -3.48 -6.40 26.10
CA ASN A 769 -2.83 -5.16 26.54
C ASN A 769 -2.12 -5.33 27.89
N ALA A 770 -2.86 -5.61 28.96
CA ALA A 770 -2.35 -5.54 30.31
C ALA A 770 -1.39 -6.71 30.63
N LEU A 771 -1.72 -7.92 30.17
CA LEU A 771 -0.95 -9.12 30.53
C LEU A 771 0.32 -9.33 29.71
N THR A 772 0.44 -8.71 28.53
CA THR A 772 1.50 -9.06 27.56
C THR A 772 2.90 -9.03 28.17
N TYR A 773 3.31 -7.90 28.76
CA TYR A 773 4.64 -7.79 29.35
C TYR A 773 4.76 -8.47 30.71
N THR A 774 3.70 -8.43 31.52
CA THR A 774 3.66 -9.16 32.80
C THR A 774 3.91 -10.66 32.57
N TYR A 775 3.19 -11.24 31.61
CA TYR A 775 3.31 -12.65 31.25
C TYR A 775 4.65 -12.97 30.59
N LEU A 776 5.23 -12.10 29.76
CA LEU A 776 6.58 -12.31 29.22
C LEU A 776 7.65 -12.34 30.31
N VAL A 777 7.57 -11.44 31.27
CA VAL A 777 8.52 -11.36 32.39
C VAL A 777 8.41 -12.61 33.27
N GLU A 778 7.19 -13.12 33.47
CA GLU A 778 6.87 -14.35 34.20
C GLU A 778 7.22 -15.63 33.42
N LEU A 779 7.08 -15.63 32.10
CA LEU A 779 7.27 -16.79 31.24
C LEU A 779 8.74 -17.11 31.01
N PHE A 780 9.62 -16.11 30.95
CA PHE A 780 11.05 -16.31 30.64
C PHE A 780 11.94 -16.22 31.89
N PRO A 781 12.93 -17.13 32.02
CA PRO A 781 13.97 -17.02 33.06
C PRO A 781 14.81 -15.77 32.84
N TYR A 782 15.51 -15.31 33.87
CA TYR A 782 16.21 -14.03 33.83
C TYR A 782 17.23 -13.94 32.67
N ALA A 783 18.04 -14.98 32.46
CA ALA A 783 19.09 -15.03 31.44
C ALA A 783 18.57 -14.89 30.00
N GLU A 784 17.34 -15.33 29.73
CA GLU A 784 16.74 -15.34 28.40
C GLU A 784 15.57 -14.34 28.24
N ARG A 785 15.16 -13.67 29.32
CA ARG A 785 14.00 -12.77 29.35
C ARG A 785 14.05 -11.69 28.27
N SER A 786 15.17 -10.98 28.17
CA SER A 786 15.31 -9.91 27.17
C SER A 786 15.20 -10.46 25.74
N ARG A 787 15.67 -11.68 25.47
CA ARG A 787 15.52 -12.35 24.15
C ARG A 787 14.08 -12.80 23.93
N GLY A 788 13.42 -13.35 24.94
CA GLY A 788 12.01 -13.73 24.89
C GLY A 788 11.07 -12.56 24.60
N ILE A 789 11.26 -11.43 25.28
CA ILE A 789 10.54 -10.18 24.96
C ILE A 789 10.88 -9.71 23.54
N GLY A 790 12.14 -9.83 23.12
CA GLY A 790 12.55 -9.55 21.73
C GLY A 790 11.81 -10.40 20.69
N VAL A 791 11.61 -11.70 20.94
CA VAL A 791 10.83 -12.59 20.06
C VAL A 791 9.38 -12.13 19.94
N GLU A 792 8.73 -11.82 21.07
CA GLU A 792 7.36 -11.30 21.03
C GLU A 792 7.29 -9.99 20.23
N GLN A 793 8.24 -9.07 20.44
CA GLN A 793 8.31 -7.83 19.67
C GLN A 793 8.53 -8.10 18.19
N LEU A 794 9.38 -9.04 17.79
CA LEU A 794 9.58 -9.39 16.38
C LEU A 794 8.27 -9.78 15.71
N PHE A 795 7.57 -10.76 16.29
CA PHE A 795 6.32 -11.27 15.72
C PHE A 795 5.19 -10.24 15.81
N GLY A 796 5.13 -9.44 16.88
CA GLY A 796 4.21 -8.31 16.97
C GLY A 796 4.46 -7.27 15.89
N LYS A 797 5.70 -6.86 15.67
CA LYS A 797 6.03 -5.86 14.63
C LYS A 797 5.78 -6.41 13.22
N LEU A 798 6.04 -7.69 12.98
CA LEU A 798 5.70 -8.38 11.72
C LEU A 798 4.18 -8.47 11.51
N GLY A 799 3.41 -8.85 12.54
CA GLY A 799 1.94 -8.90 12.49
C GLY A 799 1.33 -7.52 12.27
N GLY A 800 1.91 -6.48 12.87
CA GLY A 800 1.56 -5.08 12.63
C GLY A 800 1.89 -4.65 11.20
N PHE A 801 3.09 -4.96 10.70
CA PHE A 801 3.50 -4.69 9.31
C PHE A 801 2.55 -5.37 8.31
N PHE A 802 2.23 -6.64 8.52
CA PHE A 802 1.26 -7.39 7.73
C PHE A 802 -0.12 -6.72 7.77
N SER A 803 -0.65 -6.46 8.96
CA SER A 803 -1.99 -5.88 9.13
C SER A 803 -2.11 -4.49 8.52
N SER A 804 -1.08 -3.63 8.66
CA SER A 804 -1.07 -2.28 8.07
C SER A 804 -1.11 -2.27 6.54
N ASN A 805 -0.60 -3.34 5.89
CA ASN A 805 -0.57 -3.46 4.43
C ASN A 805 -1.74 -4.29 3.88
N VAL A 806 -2.19 -5.32 4.59
CA VAL A 806 -3.20 -6.29 4.11
C VAL A 806 -4.62 -5.90 4.48
N ASN A 807 -4.86 -5.36 5.69
CA ASN A 807 -6.21 -4.98 6.11
C ASN A 807 -6.97 -4.04 5.17
N PRO A 808 -6.35 -3.00 4.57
CA PRO A 808 -7.06 -2.13 3.65
C PRO A 808 -7.39 -2.86 2.34
N ILE A 809 -6.52 -3.75 1.86
CA ILE A 809 -6.75 -4.57 0.67
C ILE A 809 -7.91 -5.54 0.91
N ALA A 810 -7.93 -6.20 2.07
CA ALA A 810 -8.95 -7.19 2.40
C ALA A 810 -10.32 -6.57 2.73
N LEU A 811 -10.36 -5.45 3.47
CA LEU A 811 -11.61 -4.72 3.71
C LEU A 811 -12.24 -4.18 2.43
N ASP A 812 -11.43 -3.85 1.42
CA ASP A 812 -11.91 -3.39 0.13
C ASP A 812 -12.40 -4.55 -0.75
N ALA A 813 -11.69 -5.69 -0.75
CA ALA A 813 -12.05 -6.87 -1.54
C ALA A 813 -13.29 -7.63 -1.00
N ILE A 814 -13.41 -7.80 0.31
CA ILE A 814 -14.45 -8.65 0.91
C ILE A 814 -15.31 -7.94 1.98
N SER A 815 -15.11 -6.63 2.18
CA SER A 815 -15.93 -5.78 3.06
C SER A 815 -16.10 -6.38 4.46
N TRP A 816 -17.34 -6.43 4.98
CA TRP A 816 -17.65 -6.92 6.32
C TRP A 816 -17.25 -8.38 6.53
N LYS A 817 -17.14 -9.19 5.46
CA LYS A 817 -16.72 -10.59 5.56
C LYS A 817 -15.29 -10.74 6.06
N PHE A 818 -14.44 -9.71 5.91
CA PHE A 818 -13.10 -9.73 6.50
C PHE A 818 -13.12 -9.78 8.02
N LEU A 819 -14.14 -9.17 8.66
CA LEU A 819 -14.29 -9.24 10.11
C LEU A 819 -14.62 -10.67 10.58
N ALA A 820 -15.24 -11.50 9.72
CA ALA A 820 -15.45 -12.91 9.99
C ALA A 820 -14.12 -13.71 10.01
N ILE A 821 -13.14 -13.32 9.19
CA ILE A 821 -11.78 -13.92 9.24
C ILE A 821 -11.13 -13.62 10.60
N TYR A 822 -11.28 -12.39 11.10
CA TYR A 822 -10.84 -12.05 12.47
C TYR A 822 -11.57 -12.86 13.53
N CYS A 823 -12.87 -13.16 13.37
CA CYS A 823 -13.58 -14.05 14.30
C CYS A 823 -12.93 -15.43 14.34
N GLY A 824 -12.60 -16.01 13.18
CA GLY A 824 -11.90 -17.28 13.09
C GLY A 824 -10.49 -17.25 13.71
N TRP A 825 -9.74 -16.17 13.49
CA TRP A 825 -8.41 -15.97 14.07
C TRP A 825 -8.45 -15.83 15.60
N ILE A 826 -9.39 -15.04 16.14
CA ILE A 826 -9.56 -14.87 17.59
C ILE A 826 -10.09 -16.16 18.24
N PHE A 827 -10.90 -16.95 17.52
CA PHE A 827 -11.32 -18.27 18.00
C PHE A 827 -10.14 -19.25 18.04
N PHE A 828 -9.26 -19.20 17.04
CA PHE A 828 -7.98 -19.93 17.08
C PHE A 828 -7.10 -19.48 18.25
N GLU A 829 -7.00 -18.17 18.51
CA GLU A 829 -6.31 -17.63 19.69
C GLU A 829 -6.86 -18.24 20.99
N LEU A 830 -8.19 -18.29 21.16
CA LEU A 830 -8.82 -18.89 22.33
C LEU A 830 -8.40 -20.36 22.53
N ILE A 831 -8.43 -21.16 21.46
CA ILE A 831 -7.99 -22.57 21.49
C ILE A 831 -6.50 -22.66 21.81
N PHE A 832 -5.69 -21.80 21.20
CA PHE A 832 -4.25 -21.80 21.40
C PHE A 832 -3.89 -21.47 22.84
N VAL A 833 -4.50 -20.44 23.42
CA VAL A 833 -4.33 -20.08 24.83
C VAL A 833 -4.78 -21.23 25.74
N TYR A 834 -5.91 -21.87 25.44
CA TYR A 834 -6.37 -23.02 26.20
C TYR A 834 -5.36 -24.17 26.18
N LEU A 835 -4.73 -24.49 25.04
CA LEU A 835 -3.83 -25.63 24.95
C LEU A 835 -2.41 -25.34 25.46
N PHE A 836 -1.87 -24.16 25.16
CA PHE A 836 -0.44 -23.92 25.28
C PHE A 836 -0.03 -23.06 26.48
N TYR A 837 -0.86 -22.10 26.91
CA TYR A 837 -0.48 -21.11 27.94
C TYR A 837 -0.48 -21.76 29.34
N PRO A 838 0.66 -21.78 30.06
CA PRO A 838 0.69 -22.16 31.48
C PRO A 838 0.10 -21.07 32.38
N GLU A 839 -0.31 -21.47 33.58
CA GLU A 839 -0.72 -20.53 34.63
C GLU A 839 0.50 -20.03 35.41
N THR A 840 0.61 -18.71 35.58
CA THR A 840 1.77 -18.03 36.19
C THR A 840 1.41 -17.19 37.42
N GLN A 841 0.11 -17.01 37.73
CA GLN A 841 -0.32 -16.20 38.87
C GLN A 841 0.18 -16.79 40.20
N GLY A 842 0.63 -15.89 41.10
CA GLY A 842 0.93 -16.22 42.50
C GLY A 842 2.26 -16.93 42.73
N ARG A 843 3.13 -16.97 41.72
CA ARG A 843 4.46 -17.58 41.78
C ARG A 843 5.57 -16.55 41.70
N THR A 844 6.69 -16.82 42.37
CA THR A 844 7.91 -16.00 42.25
C THR A 844 8.56 -16.17 40.86
N LEU A 845 9.43 -15.24 40.42
CA LEU A 845 10.07 -15.39 39.09
C LEU A 845 11.01 -16.59 39.05
N GLU A 846 11.55 -16.89 40.21
CA GLU A 846 12.52 -17.93 40.48
C GLU A 846 11.83 -19.31 40.44
N GLU A 847 10.60 -19.45 40.97
CA GLU A 847 9.76 -20.64 40.74
C GLU A 847 9.38 -20.83 39.27
N LEU A 848 9.05 -19.73 38.57
CA LEU A 848 8.64 -19.77 37.16
C LEU A 848 9.81 -20.05 36.20
N ALA A 849 11.04 -19.86 36.64
CA ALA A 849 12.23 -20.26 35.87
C ALA A 849 12.19 -21.76 35.53
N PHE A 850 11.61 -22.60 36.40
CA PHE A 850 11.52 -24.06 36.24
C PHE A 850 10.18 -24.57 35.69
N LEU A 851 9.29 -23.68 35.23
CA LEU A 851 7.91 -24.00 34.82
C LEU A 851 7.76 -25.13 33.78
N PHE A 852 8.77 -25.35 32.95
CA PHE A 852 8.79 -26.37 31.89
C PHE A 852 9.95 -27.38 32.02
N GLU A 853 10.58 -27.43 33.20
CA GLU A 853 11.68 -28.35 33.48
C GLU A 853 11.18 -29.59 34.24
N ASP A 854 12.00 -30.65 34.32
CA ASP A 854 11.59 -31.89 34.97
C ASP A 854 11.27 -31.68 36.45
N LYS A 855 10.19 -32.32 36.94
CA LYS A 855 9.68 -32.18 38.32
C LYS A 855 10.77 -32.31 39.39
N ALA A 856 11.74 -33.20 39.20
CA ALA A 856 12.82 -33.42 40.16
C ALA A 856 13.77 -32.22 40.33
N LEU A 857 14.01 -31.44 39.27
CA LEU A 857 14.82 -30.21 39.33
C LEU A 857 14.02 -29.04 39.93
N ALA A 858 12.73 -28.97 39.60
CA ALA A 858 11.82 -28.00 40.20
C ALA A 858 11.66 -28.23 41.71
N ASP A 859 11.50 -29.48 42.14
CA ASP A 859 11.37 -29.85 43.55
C ASP A 859 12.68 -29.61 44.33
N GLN A 860 13.86 -29.90 43.74
CA GLN A 860 15.16 -29.57 44.35
C GLN A 860 15.38 -28.05 44.54
N ALA A 861 14.96 -27.24 43.57
CA ALA A 861 15.07 -25.78 43.66
C ALA A 861 14.13 -25.21 44.74
N VAL A 862 12.89 -25.70 44.82
CA VAL A 862 11.92 -25.31 45.85
C VAL A 862 12.39 -25.73 47.24
N GLU A 863 12.93 -26.95 47.39
CA GLU A 863 13.42 -27.47 48.67
C GLU A 863 14.70 -26.73 49.14
N ALA A 864 15.55 -26.27 48.22
CA ALA A 864 16.71 -25.43 48.54
C ALA A 864 16.30 -24.03 49.03
N VAL A 865 15.21 -23.47 48.48
CA VAL A 865 14.63 -22.18 48.90
C VAL A 865 13.96 -22.31 50.27
N GLU A 866 13.17 -23.36 50.52
CA GLU A 866 12.55 -23.61 51.84
C GLU A 866 13.59 -23.85 52.94
N LYS A 867 14.67 -24.59 52.64
CA LYS A 867 15.75 -24.82 53.60
C LYS A 867 16.48 -23.53 54.00
N GLN A 868 16.61 -22.53 53.11
CA GLN A 868 17.27 -21.27 53.48
C GLN A 868 16.37 -20.33 54.29
N ILE A 869 15.06 -20.32 54.05
CA ILE A 869 14.09 -19.51 54.81
C ILE A 869 13.99 -19.97 56.28
N HIS A 870 14.09 -21.28 56.52
CA HIS A 870 13.94 -21.84 57.86
C HIS A 870 15.22 -21.83 58.74
N PHE A 871 16.39 -21.48 58.19
CA PHE A 871 17.64 -21.41 58.97
C PHE A 871 17.97 -20.01 59.50
N GLY A 872 17.22 -18.95 59.12
CA GLY A 872 17.43 -17.59 59.61
C GLY A 872 16.63 -17.20 60.88
N GLY A 873 15.80 -18.09 61.41
CA GLY A 873 14.85 -17.78 62.50
C GLY A 873 14.84 -18.79 63.65
N LYS A 874 15.94 -19.50 63.88
CA LYS A 874 15.99 -20.60 64.87
C LYS A 874 16.63 -20.26 66.22
N GLU A 875 16.75 -18.98 66.58
CA GLU A 875 17.17 -18.58 67.93
C GLU A 875 16.10 -17.92 68.80
N ASP A 876 14.89 -17.56 68.31
CA ASP A 876 14.01 -16.70 69.12
C ASP A 876 12.49 -16.94 69.03
N ASP A 877 11.99 -18.17 68.79
CA ASP A 877 10.53 -18.36 68.84
C ASP A 877 10.00 -19.70 69.37
N ASP A 878 10.33 -20.01 70.62
CA ASP A 878 9.60 -21.01 71.42
C ASP A 878 8.43 -20.39 72.22
N ASN A 879 7.96 -19.17 71.88
CA ASN A 879 6.93 -18.48 72.67
C ASN A 879 5.84 -17.69 71.92
N ARG A 880 5.72 -17.75 70.59
CA ARG A 880 4.59 -17.11 69.86
C ARG A 880 3.81 -18.04 68.92
N ARG A 881 3.67 -19.32 69.26
CA ARG A 881 2.67 -20.19 68.62
C ARG A 881 1.29 -20.02 69.26
N GLU A 882 0.63 -18.87 69.08
CA GLU A 882 -0.84 -18.83 69.34
C GLU A 882 -1.65 -17.69 68.68
N SER A 883 -1.06 -16.75 67.92
CA SER A 883 -1.82 -15.54 67.53
C SER A 883 -1.90 -15.17 66.04
N VAL A 884 -1.62 -16.07 65.09
CA VAL A 884 -1.76 -15.73 63.65
C VAL A 884 -2.53 -16.82 62.89
N ALA A 885 -3.68 -17.22 63.43
CA ALA A 885 -4.79 -17.70 62.63
C ALA A 885 -5.76 -16.51 62.48
N HIS A 886 -6.19 -16.23 61.25
CA HIS A 886 -6.92 -15.04 60.80
C HIS A 886 -6.05 -13.82 60.46
N VAL A 887 -5.65 -13.71 59.19
CA VAL A 887 -6.22 -12.72 58.27
C VAL A 887 -6.11 -13.29 56.84
N GLU A 888 -7.21 -13.84 56.33
CA GLU A 888 -7.45 -14.08 54.90
C GLU A 888 -8.01 -12.80 54.26
N ALA A 889 -7.54 -12.47 53.05
CA ALA A 889 -8.28 -11.96 51.86
C ALA A 889 -7.39 -11.11 50.95
#